data_AF-A0A6P8N380-F1
#
_entry.id   AF-A0A6P8N380-F1
#
_cell.length_a   1.000
_cell.length_b   1.000
_cell.length_c   1.000
_cell.angle_alpha   90.00
_cell.angle_beta   90.00
_cell.angle_gamma   90.00
#
_symmetry.space_group_name_H-M   'P 1'
#
loop_
_entity.id
_entity.type
_entity.pdbx_description
1 polymer ?
#
loop_
_entity_poly.entity_id
_entity_poly.type
_entity_poly.pdbx_seq_one_letter_code
_entity_poly.pdbx_strand_id
1 'polypeptide(L)'
;MDIAKSLFNVRDHEGYVGKDDHNKKLETAASEDEFEVEVSGLCGEILSPAPGGPFSALTPSMWPQDILAKLNQPDDPNSQPEYRFDEFGFRVEEEDGPEQSSKKLLGIPFVEDPQHRLQWVALLEFSHNKEVAEFSWQNMDRRLPRTDKLRDMVHRGIPHSLRPQIWMRMSGALQKKCSSEIMYKDIVKASSNDALVTNKQIEKDLLRIMPANACFSHLHSTGIPRLRRVMRALAWLYPDIGYCQGTGTIAASLLLLLEEEDAFWMMATIVEDLLPASYYSSTLLGIQADQRVLRTLVANYLPDIDHVLVQHDIELSLISLHWFLTLFASVVHKKILLRIWDMFLFDGSIVLFQVTLGMLKIKEHELKELENSAQIFNALSDIPGDIDDVDLLFKTSLEVSGSLTDVLVETHRRRHLAYLMADQGGLVGNPDAVPNLPKQHLNRRQMKKNKSMFQTFLFGSYDTEDDAKSKNIRQTEILVDLREAVLQVARHFINVDPKLNNIVLIADYSMESHAKDHDNYVNVSRTRKRRAKALLDFERHDDDELGFRKNDIITIISQKDEHCWVGELNGLRGWFPAKFVELLDERSKQYTCAGDDAVSEAVTDLVRGTLCPAIKAVLEHGMRRPSFLGGPCHPWLFIEEASNREVEKDFNSVYSRLVLCKTYRLDEDGKVLTPEELLYRCVQSVNLTHDNAHAQMDVKLRSLICLGLNEQVLHLWLEVLCSCVEVVRKWYQPWSFINSPGWVQIKCELRILSQFAFNLNPDWELPPKKEQSQPLKDGVRDMLVKHHLFSWDL
;
A
#
# COMPACT_ATOMS: atom_id res chain seq x y z
N MET A 1 37.33 -0.48 -41.67
CA MET A 1 35.98 -0.32 -42.25
C MET A 1 35.29 -1.67 -42.52
N ASP A 2 36.00 -2.74 -42.88
CA ASP A 2 35.35 -4.07 -43.06
C ASP A 2 35.22 -4.92 -41.78
N ILE A 3 35.96 -4.63 -40.72
CA ILE A 3 35.75 -5.23 -39.38
C ILE A 3 34.53 -4.61 -38.66
N ALA A 4 34.06 -3.44 -39.11
CA ALA A 4 32.88 -2.76 -38.56
C ALA A 4 31.58 -3.15 -39.27
N LYS A 5 31.65 -3.80 -40.44
CA LYS A 5 30.47 -4.36 -41.14
C LYS A 5 30.09 -5.76 -40.66
N SER A 6 30.98 -6.48 -39.98
CA SER A 6 30.70 -7.85 -39.47
C SER A 6 30.00 -7.87 -38.11
N LEU A 7 29.91 -6.75 -37.40
CA LEU A 7 29.29 -6.67 -36.07
C LEU A 7 27.81 -6.24 -36.11
N PHE A 8 27.33 -5.69 -37.23
CA PHE A 8 26.02 -5.04 -37.30
C PHE A 8 25.30 -5.20 -38.65
N ASN A 9 25.25 -6.41 -39.24
CA ASN A 9 24.06 -6.76 -40.04
C ASN A 9 23.88 -8.25 -40.32
N VAL A 10 22.59 -8.62 -40.35
CA VAL A 10 21.96 -9.90 -40.66
C VAL A 10 22.03 -10.96 -39.56
N ARG A 11 21.00 -10.97 -38.70
CA ARG A 11 20.39 -12.23 -38.28
C ARG A 11 19.01 -12.32 -38.91
N ASP A 12 18.80 -13.41 -39.61
CA ASP A 12 17.59 -13.76 -40.31
C ASP A 12 16.37 -13.76 -39.38
N HIS A 13 15.26 -13.30 -39.93
CA HIS A 13 13.92 -13.61 -39.44
C HIS A 13 13.67 -15.12 -39.60
N GLU A 14 14.23 -15.93 -38.70
CA GLU A 14 13.72 -17.28 -38.48
C GLU A 14 12.75 -17.28 -37.30
N GLY A 15 11.49 -17.42 -37.70
CA GLY A 15 10.37 -18.02 -37.00
C GLY A 15 10.57 -18.39 -35.53
N TYR A 16 9.74 -17.76 -34.70
CA TYR A 16 8.82 -18.44 -33.79
C TYR A 16 9.05 -19.96 -33.68
N VAL A 17 10.05 -20.37 -32.89
CA VAL A 17 10.13 -21.76 -32.41
C VAL A 17 9.24 -21.84 -31.19
N GLY A 18 8.05 -22.39 -31.42
CA GLY A 18 7.37 -23.28 -30.50
C GLY A 18 6.96 -22.68 -29.16
N LYS A 19 5.67 -22.38 -29.10
CA LYS A 19 4.84 -22.23 -27.89
C LYS A 19 4.93 -23.43 -26.91
N ASP A 20 5.70 -24.47 -27.25
CA ASP A 20 5.73 -25.77 -26.57
C ASP A 20 6.92 -25.93 -25.59
N ASP A 21 8.05 -25.24 -25.78
CA ASP A 21 9.20 -25.34 -24.84
C ASP A 21 9.14 -24.30 -23.70
N HIS A 22 8.44 -23.19 -23.91
CA HIS A 22 8.07 -22.30 -22.81
C HIS A 22 6.97 -22.92 -21.95
N ASN A 23 6.03 -23.67 -22.57
CA ASN A 23 5.07 -24.48 -21.84
C ASN A 23 5.74 -25.61 -21.07
N LYS A 24 6.83 -26.24 -21.54
CA LYS A 24 7.54 -27.26 -20.74
C LYS A 24 8.30 -26.70 -19.53
N LYS A 25 8.86 -25.49 -19.62
CA LYS A 25 9.51 -24.82 -18.46
C LYS A 25 8.52 -24.13 -17.52
N LEU A 26 7.38 -23.67 -18.02
CA LEU A 26 6.25 -23.29 -17.17
C LEU A 26 5.55 -24.51 -16.57
N GLU A 27 5.51 -25.65 -17.26
CA GLU A 27 5.02 -26.90 -16.67
C GLU A 27 5.96 -27.37 -15.57
N THR A 28 7.29 -27.23 -15.70
CA THR A 28 8.21 -27.62 -14.59
C THR A 28 8.26 -26.63 -13.43
N ALA A 29 7.89 -25.36 -13.63
CA ALA A 29 7.83 -24.35 -12.55
C ALA A 29 6.41 -24.14 -11.99
N ALA A 30 5.38 -24.55 -12.73
CA ALA A 30 4.00 -24.62 -12.26
C ALA A 30 3.62 -26.02 -11.73
N SER A 31 4.44 -27.06 -11.99
CA SER A 31 4.27 -28.39 -11.37
C SER A 31 4.83 -28.51 -9.95
N GLU A 32 5.41 -27.45 -9.38
CA GLU A 32 5.90 -27.47 -7.98
C GLU A 32 5.05 -26.64 -7.00
N ASP A 33 3.94 -26.04 -7.45
CA ASP A 33 2.96 -25.36 -6.57
C ASP A 33 1.55 -25.96 -6.64
N GLU A 34 1.41 -27.14 -7.25
CA GLU A 34 0.34 -28.09 -6.93
C GLU A 34 0.86 -29.05 -5.86
N PHE A 35 0.85 -28.62 -4.60
CA PHE A 35 0.48 -29.55 -3.54
C PHE A 35 -1.02 -29.86 -3.71
N GLU A 36 -1.36 -30.62 -4.75
CA GLU A 36 -2.34 -31.66 -4.54
C GLU A 36 -1.73 -32.54 -3.45
N VAL A 37 -2.33 -32.51 -2.26
CA VAL A 37 -2.21 -33.65 -1.37
C VAL A 37 -2.75 -34.81 -2.20
N GLU A 38 -1.86 -35.61 -2.77
CA GLU A 38 -2.16 -37.00 -3.09
C GLU A 38 -2.66 -37.61 -1.77
N VAL A 39 -3.98 -37.59 -1.58
CA VAL A 39 -4.66 -38.58 -0.75
C VAL A 39 -4.53 -39.88 -1.53
N SER A 40 -3.33 -40.43 -1.52
CA SER A 40 -3.05 -41.78 -1.98
C SER A 40 -3.89 -42.69 -1.11
N GLY A 41 -5.04 -43.09 -1.65
CA GLY A 41 -5.86 -44.19 -1.16
C GLY A 41 -6.45 -44.00 0.24
N LEU A 42 -7.49 -43.18 0.34
CA LEU A 42 -8.65 -43.43 1.20
C LEU A 42 -9.78 -42.53 0.68
N CYS A 43 -10.78 -43.13 0.03
CA CYS A 43 -12.10 -42.53 -0.11
C CYS A 43 -12.70 -42.46 1.31
N GLY A 44 -12.24 -41.49 2.10
CA GLY A 44 -12.64 -41.25 3.48
C GLY A 44 -13.72 -40.19 3.53
N GLU A 45 -14.82 -40.47 4.21
CA GLU A 45 -15.87 -39.50 4.51
C GLU A 45 -15.26 -38.27 5.21
N ILE A 46 -15.66 -37.05 4.81
CA ILE A 46 -15.29 -35.81 5.53
C ILE A 46 -15.79 -35.96 6.97
N LEU A 47 -14.88 -35.94 7.93
CA LEU A 47 -15.24 -36.07 9.34
C LEU A 47 -15.92 -34.78 9.79
N SER A 48 -17.11 -34.93 10.37
CA SER A 48 -17.82 -33.85 11.03
C SER A 48 -17.58 -33.88 12.55
N PRO A 49 -17.37 -32.72 13.19
CA PRO A 49 -17.25 -32.66 14.64
C PRO A 49 -18.58 -33.02 15.31
N ALA A 50 -18.50 -33.65 16.48
CA ALA A 50 -19.67 -33.92 17.31
C ALA A 50 -20.29 -32.59 17.81
N PRO A 51 -21.63 -32.45 17.85
CA PRO A 51 -22.28 -31.24 18.36
C PRO A 51 -21.82 -30.86 19.77
N GLY A 52 -21.39 -29.62 19.97
CA GLY A 52 -20.86 -29.12 21.25
C GLY A 52 -19.45 -29.63 21.61
N GLY A 53 -18.82 -30.41 20.73
CA GLY A 53 -17.44 -30.86 20.87
C GLY A 53 -16.43 -29.94 20.16
N PRO A 54 -15.14 -30.31 20.16
CA PRO A 54 -14.08 -29.55 19.50
C PRO A 54 -14.42 -29.22 18.04
N PHE A 55 -14.14 -27.99 17.62
CA PHE A 55 -14.36 -27.49 16.25
C PHE A 55 -15.84 -27.44 15.79
N SER A 56 -16.81 -27.77 16.65
CA SER A 56 -18.23 -27.83 16.28
C SER A 56 -18.86 -26.47 15.94
N ALA A 57 -18.23 -25.38 16.36
CA ALA A 57 -18.65 -24.01 16.06
C ALA A 57 -17.91 -23.41 14.84
N LEU A 58 -17.14 -24.22 14.10
CA LEU A 58 -16.43 -23.79 12.90
C LEU A 58 -17.24 -24.03 11.64
N THR A 59 -17.08 -23.14 10.66
CA THR A 59 -17.59 -23.40 9.30
C THR A 59 -16.93 -24.66 8.72
N PRO A 60 -17.65 -25.50 7.95
CA PRO A 60 -17.13 -26.80 7.50
C PRO A 60 -15.79 -26.74 6.77
N SER A 61 -15.54 -25.66 6.02
CA SER A 61 -14.31 -25.49 5.26
C SER A 61 -13.07 -25.20 6.11
N MET A 62 -13.24 -24.98 7.42
CA MET A 62 -12.20 -24.75 8.42
C MET A 62 -11.93 -25.95 9.33
N TRP A 63 -12.69 -27.05 9.20
CA TRP A 63 -12.48 -28.24 10.03
C TRP A 63 -11.08 -28.85 9.80
N PRO A 64 -10.23 -28.99 10.84
CA PRO A 64 -8.93 -29.61 10.72
C PRO A 64 -9.07 -31.14 10.66
N GLN A 65 -9.17 -31.68 9.44
CA GLN A 65 -9.46 -33.10 9.20
C GLN A 65 -8.41 -34.04 9.80
N ASP A 66 -7.14 -33.62 9.80
CA ASP A 66 -6.02 -34.34 10.39
C ASP A 66 -6.14 -34.48 11.92
N ILE A 67 -6.67 -33.44 12.60
CA ILE A 67 -6.89 -33.46 14.05
C ILE A 67 -8.17 -34.23 14.38
N LEU A 68 -9.24 -34.04 13.61
CA LEU A 68 -10.50 -34.78 13.78
C LEU A 68 -10.30 -36.30 13.62
N ALA A 69 -9.47 -36.73 12.66
CA ALA A 69 -9.14 -38.13 12.46
C ALA A 69 -8.47 -38.76 13.69
N LYS A 70 -7.59 -38.01 14.38
CA LYS A 70 -6.93 -38.46 15.61
C LYS A 70 -7.90 -38.53 16.79
N LEU A 71 -8.77 -37.53 16.93
CA LEU A 71 -9.78 -37.50 18.01
C LEU A 71 -10.78 -38.66 17.93
N ASN A 72 -11.10 -39.14 16.72
CA ASN A 72 -12.03 -40.25 16.51
C ASN A 72 -11.39 -41.65 16.65
N GLN A 73 -10.11 -41.75 17.02
CA GLN A 73 -9.41 -43.02 17.28
C GLN A 73 -9.06 -43.18 18.78
N PRO A 74 -10.03 -43.47 19.67
CA PRO A 74 -9.86 -43.44 21.12
C PRO A 74 -8.99 -44.58 21.71
N ASP A 75 -8.67 -45.63 20.93
CA ASP A 75 -8.05 -46.87 21.44
C ASP A 75 -6.51 -46.92 21.34
N ASP A 76 -5.85 -45.89 20.79
CA ASP A 76 -4.38 -45.79 20.75
C ASP A 76 -3.87 -44.74 21.75
N PRO A 77 -3.13 -45.13 22.80
CA PRO A 77 -2.57 -44.21 23.80
C PRO A 77 -1.65 -43.12 23.22
N ASN A 78 -1.08 -43.34 22.03
CA ASN A 78 -0.23 -42.36 21.32
C ASN A 78 -1.02 -41.44 20.37
N SER A 79 -2.33 -41.67 20.19
CA SER A 79 -3.17 -40.94 19.24
C SER A 79 -4.00 -39.82 19.87
N GLN A 80 -4.01 -39.69 21.21
CA GLN A 80 -4.65 -38.54 21.84
C GLN A 80 -3.81 -37.28 21.61
N PRO A 81 -4.40 -36.18 21.08
CA PRO A 81 -3.67 -34.93 20.94
C PRO A 81 -3.18 -34.47 22.32
N GLU A 82 -1.94 -33.97 22.37
CA GLU A 82 -1.29 -33.44 23.58
C GLU A 82 -2.09 -32.31 24.24
N TYR A 83 -3.04 -31.70 23.51
CA TYR A 83 -3.90 -30.59 23.93
C TYR A 83 -5.37 -30.91 23.69
N ARG A 84 -6.24 -30.45 24.60
CA ARG A 84 -7.70 -30.38 24.36
C ARG A 84 -8.03 -29.13 23.57
N PHE A 85 -9.09 -29.18 22.77
CA PHE A 85 -9.57 -28.04 21.98
C PHE A 85 -11.02 -27.71 22.32
N ASP A 86 -11.36 -26.42 22.32
CA ASP A 86 -12.74 -25.95 22.47
C ASP A 86 -13.54 -26.02 21.16
N GLU A 87 -14.81 -25.60 21.20
CA GLU A 87 -15.71 -25.63 20.04
C GLU A 87 -15.26 -24.73 18.89
N PHE A 88 -14.40 -23.74 19.17
CA PHE A 88 -13.82 -22.81 18.20
C PHE A 88 -12.39 -23.18 17.78
N GLY A 89 -11.86 -24.30 18.29
CA GLY A 89 -10.54 -24.82 17.96
C GLY A 89 -9.37 -24.17 18.69
N PHE A 90 -9.59 -23.48 19.81
CA PHE A 90 -8.53 -23.00 20.69
C PHE A 90 -8.07 -24.10 21.64
N ARG A 91 -6.77 -24.14 21.92
CA ARG A 91 -6.20 -25.04 22.92
C ARG A 91 -6.72 -24.68 24.31
N VAL A 92 -7.00 -25.71 25.10
CA VAL A 92 -7.41 -25.62 26.50
C VAL A 92 -6.31 -26.29 27.32
N GLU A 93 -5.50 -25.52 28.05
CA GLU A 93 -4.44 -26.04 28.92
C GLU A 93 -5.01 -26.38 30.32
N GLU A 94 -4.51 -27.43 30.97
CA GLU A 94 -4.93 -27.79 32.34
C GLU A 94 -4.34 -26.84 33.42
N GLU A 95 -3.32 -26.04 33.08
CA GLU A 95 -2.56 -25.15 34.00
C GLU A 95 -2.49 -23.67 33.55
N ASP A 96 -3.54 -23.09 32.94
CA ASP A 96 -3.55 -21.63 32.76
C ASP A 96 -3.68 -20.91 34.13
N GLY A 97 -2.65 -20.13 34.46
CA GLY A 97 -2.63 -19.10 35.51
C GLY A 97 -3.59 -17.93 35.20
N PRO A 98 -3.60 -16.87 36.02
CA PRO A 98 -4.77 -16.39 36.75
C PRO A 98 -5.87 -15.74 35.88
N GLU A 99 -6.60 -16.50 35.08
CA GLU A 99 -7.90 -16.06 34.54
C GLU A 99 -9.00 -17.03 34.99
N GLN A 100 -9.60 -16.75 36.15
CA GLN A 100 -10.71 -17.56 36.69
C GLN A 100 -11.99 -17.45 35.83
N SER A 101 -12.16 -16.37 35.08
CA SER A 101 -13.30 -16.07 34.19
C SER A 101 -13.32 -16.96 32.93
N SER A 102 -12.18 -17.08 32.24
CA SER A 102 -12.01 -17.90 31.03
C SER A 102 -12.35 -19.37 31.33
N LYS A 103 -11.98 -19.89 32.51
CA LYS A 103 -12.33 -21.26 32.95
C LYS A 103 -13.85 -21.47 33.06
N LYS A 104 -14.61 -20.46 33.48
CA LYS A 104 -16.08 -20.55 33.60
C LYS A 104 -16.75 -20.62 32.23
N LEU A 105 -16.31 -19.81 31.26
CA LEU A 105 -16.83 -19.83 29.90
C LEU A 105 -16.44 -21.10 29.13
N LEU A 106 -15.24 -21.62 29.34
CA LEU A 106 -14.77 -22.88 28.75
C LEU A 106 -15.57 -24.08 29.27
N GLY A 107 -16.02 -24.05 30.53
CA GLY A 107 -16.82 -25.13 31.14
C GLY A 107 -18.29 -25.18 30.70
N ILE A 108 -18.79 -24.16 29.99
CA ILE A 108 -20.18 -24.11 29.51
C ILE A 108 -20.23 -24.53 28.04
N PRO A 109 -20.80 -25.68 27.67
CA PRO A 109 -20.88 -26.09 26.26
C PRO A 109 -21.57 -25.04 25.38
N PHE A 110 -21.02 -24.78 24.21
CA PHE A 110 -21.60 -23.87 23.24
C PHE A 110 -22.74 -24.56 22.46
N VAL A 111 -23.95 -24.50 23.01
CA VAL A 111 -25.14 -25.12 22.41
C VAL A 111 -26.20 -24.05 22.12
N GLU A 112 -26.78 -24.09 20.93
CA GLU A 112 -27.88 -23.21 20.54
C GLU A 112 -29.19 -23.60 21.22
N ASP A 113 -29.91 -22.63 21.77
CA ASP A 113 -31.29 -22.83 22.23
C ASP A 113 -32.24 -23.02 21.02
N PRO A 114 -32.89 -24.19 20.88
CA PRO A 114 -33.83 -24.44 19.79
C PRO A 114 -35.03 -23.50 19.78
N GLN A 115 -35.52 -23.05 20.95
CA GLN A 115 -36.68 -22.16 21.04
C GLN A 115 -36.31 -20.76 20.53
N HIS A 116 -35.18 -20.23 20.97
CA HIS A 116 -34.63 -18.97 20.47
C HIS A 116 -34.37 -19.03 18.97
N ARG A 117 -33.81 -20.13 18.46
CA ARG A 117 -33.63 -20.33 17.02
C ARG A 117 -34.95 -20.33 16.26
N LEU A 118 -35.99 -20.98 16.78
CA LEU A 118 -37.31 -20.99 16.17
C LEU A 118 -37.93 -19.58 16.12
N GLN A 119 -37.75 -18.75 17.15
CA GLN A 119 -38.19 -17.36 17.15
C GLN A 119 -37.55 -16.54 16.03
N TRP A 120 -36.26 -16.77 15.76
CA TRP A 120 -35.56 -16.16 14.62
C TRP A 120 -36.10 -16.62 13.28
N VAL A 121 -36.29 -17.93 13.09
CA VAL A 121 -36.86 -18.46 11.84
C VAL A 121 -38.25 -17.87 11.61
N ALA A 122 -39.11 -17.84 12.62
CA ALA A 122 -40.43 -17.24 12.54
C ALA A 122 -40.36 -15.74 12.18
N LEU A 123 -39.47 -14.97 12.80
CA LEU A 123 -39.27 -13.55 12.45
C LEU A 123 -38.93 -13.38 10.96
N LEU A 124 -37.99 -14.19 10.46
CA LEU A 124 -37.51 -14.10 9.08
C LEU A 124 -38.61 -14.52 8.09
N GLU A 125 -39.37 -15.56 8.39
CA GLU A 125 -40.52 -16.00 7.59
C GLU A 125 -41.61 -14.94 7.53
N PHE A 126 -42.07 -14.43 8.69
CA PHE A 126 -43.17 -13.44 8.74
C PHE A 126 -42.81 -12.07 8.16
N SER A 127 -41.52 -11.71 8.13
CA SER A 127 -41.08 -10.43 7.59
C SER A 127 -40.96 -10.42 6.06
N HIS A 128 -40.80 -11.58 5.41
CA HIS A 128 -40.50 -11.65 3.97
C HIS A 128 -41.46 -12.53 3.15
N ASN A 129 -42.13 -13.51 3.75
CA ASN A 129 -43.06 -14.38 3.03
C ASN A 129 -44.51 -13.87 3.16
N LYS A 130 -45.08 -13.40 2.03
CA LYS A 130 -46.54 -13.18 1.90
C LYS A 130 -47.30 -14.47 1.60
N GLU A 131 -46.59 -15.54 1.24
CA GLU A 131 -47.13 -16.87 0.93
C GLU A 131 -46.49 -17.92 1.84
N VAL A 132 -47.25 -18.95 2.20
CA VAL A 132 -46.82 -20.06 3.06
C VAL A 132 -45.91 -20.99 2.25
N ALA A 133 -44.64 -20.63 2.11
CA ALA A 133 -43.60 -21.47 1.51
C ALA A 133 -42.50 -21.78 2.53
N GLU A 134 -41.83 -22.92 2.36
CA GLU A 134 -40.73 -23.39 3.20
C GLU A 134 -39.56 -22.37 3.21
N PHE A 135 -38.99 -22.13 4.39
CA PHE A 135 -37.92 -21.14 4.58
C PHE A 135 -36.69 -21.47 3.73
N SER A 136 -36.32 -20.55 2.83
CA SER A 136 -35.10 -20.63 2.03
C SER A 136 -34.40 -19.28 1.99
N TRP A 137 -33.09 -19.30 2.26
CA TRP A 137 -32.23 -18.11 2.21
C TRP A 137 -32.19 -17.44 0.83
N GLN A 138 -32.51 -18.17 -0.24
CA GLN A 138 -32.53 -17.66 -1.61
C GLN A 138 -33.70 -16.71 -1.87
N ASN A 139 -34.80 -16.88 -1.13
CA ASN A 139 -36.02 -16.08 -1.27
C ASN A 139 -36.03 -14.84 -0.36
N MET A 140 -35.02 -14.70 0.50
CA MET A 140 -34.88 -13.55 1.37
C MET A 140 -34.10 -12.42 0.70
N ASP A 141 -34.47 -11.19 1.05
CA ASP A 141 -33.78 -10.00 0.57
C ASP A 141 -32.28 -10.02 0.94
N ARG A 142 -31.48 -9.42 0.07
CA ARG A 142 -30.02 -9.33 0.23
C ARG A 142 -29.62 -8.43 1.41
N ARG A 143 -30.55 -7.61 1.89
CA ARG A 143 -30.39 -6.73 3.05
C ARG A 143 -31.65 -6.80 3.90
N LEU A 144 -31.48 -7.03 5.19
CA LEU A 144 -32.60 -7.08 6.12
C LEU A 144 -33.05 -5.65 6.51
N PRO A 145 -34.36 -5.37 6.57
CA PRO A 145 -34.86 -4.08 7.02
C PRO A 145 -34.57 -3.87 8.51
N ARG A 146 -34.02 -2.71 8.88
CA ARG A 146 -33.72 -2.35 10.28
C ARG A 146 -35.00 -1.95 11.03
N THR A 147 -35.75 -2.94 11.47
CA THR A 147 -36.94 -2.77 12.32
C THR A 147 -36.57 -2.86 13.79
N ASP A 148 -37.36 -2.25 14.69
CA ASP A 148 -37.13 -2.34 16.13
C ASP A 148 -37.23 -3.79 16.64
N LYS A 149 -38.10 -4.60 16.01
CA LYS A 149 -38.21 -6.03 16.31
C LYS A 149 -36.94 -6.80 15.93
N LEU A 150 -36.33 -6.48 14.79
CA LEU A 150 -35.04 -7.07 14.43
C LEU A 150 -33.95 -6.62 15.40
N ARG A 151 -33.90 -5.33 15.76
CA ARG A 151 -32.93 -4.81 16.76
C ARG A 151 -33.05 -5.56 18.09
N ASP A 152 -34.27 -5.69 18.64
CA ASP A 152 -34.52 -6.45 19.88
C ASP A 152 -34.04 -7.91 19.77
N MET A 153 -34.30 -8.56 18.64
CA MET A 153 -33.85 -9.94 18.42
C MET A 153 -32.32 -10.05 18.36
N VAL A 154 -31.64 -9.13 17.67
CA VAL A 154 -30.16 -9.06 17.64
C VAL A 154 -29.64 -8.84 19.07
N HIS A 155 -30.25 -7.93 19.84
CA HIS A 155 -29.90 -7.65 21.25
C HIS A 155 -30.01 -8.89 22.13
N ARG A 156 -30.98 -9.77 21.88
CA ARG A 156 -31.15 -11.03 22.63
C ARG A 156 -30.20 -12.16 22.24
N GLY A 157 -29.54 -12.09 21.09
CA GLY A 157 -28.75 -13.24 20.60
C GLY A 157 -29.04 -13.60 19.18
N ILE A 158 -28.02 -13.74 18.32
CA ILE A 158 -28.20 -14.48 17.06
C ILE A 158 -27.77 -15.94 17.29
N PRO A 159 -28.62 -16.95 17.00
CA PRO A 159 -28.21 -18.34 16.98
C PRO A 159 -27.01 -18.54 16.07
N HIS A 160 -26.04 -19.33 16.52
CA HIS A 160 -24.76 -19.43 15.83
C HIS A 160 -24.90 -19.94 14.38
N SER A 161 -25.76 -20.92 14.13
CA SER A 161 -26.09 -21.48 12.82
C SER A 161 -26.69 -20.47 11.85
N LEU A 162 -27.26 -19.38 12.35
CA LEU A 162 -27.86 -18.31 11.53
C LEU A 162 -26.90 -17.14 11.30
N ARG A 163 -25.84 -17.00 12.09
CA ARG A 163 -24.88 -15.87 11.98
C ARG A 163 -24.32 -15.68 10.58
N PRO A 164 -23.84 -16.73 9.86
CA PRO A 164 -23.25 -16.51 8.54
C PRO A 164 -24.19 -15.80 7.57
N GLN A 165 -25.47 -16.15 7.61
CA GLN A 165 -26.47 -15.60 6.73
C GLN A 165 -27.03 -14.25 7.21
N ILE A 166 -27.21 -14.07 8.52
CA ILE A 166 -27.76 -12.84 9.09
C ILE A 166 -26.72 -11.72 9.10
N TRP A 167 -25.48 -12.00 9.52
CA TRP A 167 -24.38 -11.04 9.52
C TRP A 167 -24.15 -10.46 8.14
N MET A 168 -24.08 -11.31 7.11
CA MET A 168 -23.87 -10.87 5.73
C MET A 168 -24.98 -9.92 5.24
N ARG A 169 -26.24 -10.15 5.64
CA ARG A 169 -27.37 -9.30 5.23
C ARG A 169 -27.50 -8.01 6.03
N MET A 170 -27.29 -8.05 7.35
CA MET A 170 -27.51 -6.89 8.21
C MET A 170 -26.39 -5.85 8.12
N SER A 171 -25.15 -6.32 7.91
CA SER A 171 -23.98 -5.47 7.64
C SER A 171 -24.03 -4.82 6.25
N GLY A 172 -24.72 -5.46 5.29
CA GLY A 172 -24.71 -5.09 3.88
C GLY A 172 -23.62 -5.78 3.05
N ALA A 173 -22.80 -6.65 3.65
CA ALA A 173 -21.77 -7.41 2.95
C ALA A 173 -22.32 -8.29 1.82
N LEU A 174 -23.49 -8.92 1.98
CA LEU A 174 -24.13 -9.71 0.91
C LEU A 174 -24.52 -8.82 -0.27
N GLN A 175 -25.07 -7.63 0.01
CA GLN A 175 -25.39 -6.67 -1.03
C GLN A 175 -24.12 -6.22 -1.76
N LYS A 176 -23.05 -5.90 -1.03
CA LYS A 176 -21.74 -5.52 -1.58
C LYS A 176 -21.13 -6.63 -2.45
N LYS A 177 -21.18 -7.88 -1.98
CA LYS A 177 -20.76 -9.07 -2.72
C LYS A 177 -21.53 -9.19 -4.05
N CYS A 178 -22.86 -9.11 -3.99
CA CYS A 178 -23.71 -9.28 -5.17
C CYS A 178 -23.69 -8.10 -6.14
N SER A 179 -23.41 -6.88 -5.68
CA SER A 179 -23.32 -5.68 -6.52
C SER A 179 -21.91 -5.43 -7.05
N SER A 180 -20.90 -6.12 -6.53
CA SER A 180 -19.52 -5.96 -6.98
C SER A 180 -19.36 -6.38 -8.44
N GLU A 181 -18.74 -5.51 -9.23
CA GLU A 181 -18.40 -5.83 -10.62
C GLU A 181 -17.27 -6.86 -10.72
N ILE A 182 -16.43 -6.95 -9.68
CA ILE A 182 -15.24 -7.81 -9.59
C ILE A 182 -15.55 -8.98 -8.65
N MET A 183 -15.25 -10.20 -9.08
CA MET A 183 -15.44 -11.38 -8.24
C MET A 183 -14.20 -11.62 -7.37
N TYR A 184 -14.40 -12.19 -6.18
CA TYR A 184 -13.31 -12.46 -5.24
C TYR A 184 -12.17 -13.29 -5.86
N LYS A 185 -12.51 -14.31 -6.65
CA LYS A 185 -11.51 -15.13 -7.35
C LYS A 185 -10.58 -14.33 -8.26
N ASP A 186 -11.11 -13.28 -8.91
CA ASP A 186 -10.34 -12.44 -9.82
C ASP A 186 -9.42 -11.50 -9.01
N ILE A 187 -9.89 -11.03 -7.85
CA ILE A 187 -9.10 -10.25 -6.90
C ILE A 187 -7.92 -11.09 -6.36
N VAL A 188 -8.17 -12.32 -5.92
CA VAL A 188 -7.12 -13.24 -5.44
C VAL A 188 -6.07 -13.53 -6.51
N LYS A 189 -6.51 -13.71 -7.77
CA LYS A 189 -5.59 -13.91 -8.89
C LYS A 189 -4.75 -12.66 -9.16
N ALA A 190 -5.36 -11.47 -9.11
CA ALA A 190 -4.67 -10.22 -9.32
C ALA A 190 -3.68 -9.90 -8.19
N SER A 191 -4.07 -10.13 -6.93
CA SER A 191 -3.24 -9.85 -5.76
C SER A 191 -2.06 -10.81 -5.61
N SER A 192 -2.17 -12.05 -6.09
CA SER A 192 -1.07 -13.02 -6.10
C SER A 192 0.08 -12.61 -7.03
N ASN A 193 -0.20 -11.89 -8.12
CA ASN A 193 0.80 -11.41 -9.08
C ASN A 193 1.38 -10.03 -8.71
N ASP A 194 0.80 -9.35 -7.72
CA ASP A 194 1.21 -8.01 -7.30
C ASP A 194 2.30 -8.14 -6.22
N ALA A 195 3.51 -7.66 -6.50
CA ALA A 195 4.64 -7.71 -5.56
C ALA A 195 4.59 -6.53 -4.57
N LEU A 196 3.49 -6.43 -3.80
CA LEU A 196 3.34 -5.37 -2.79
C LEU A 196 4.30 -5.59 -1.62
N VAL A 197 4.87 -4.49 -1.10
CA VAL A 197 5.71 -4.51 0.13
C VAL A 197 4.95 -5.12 1.31
N THR A 198 3.62 -4.91 1.36
CA THR A 198 2.71 -5.46 2.37
C THR A 198 2.66 -6.99 2.37
N ASN A 199 2.93 -7.67 1.24
CA ASN A 199 2.93 -9.13 1.18
C ASN A 199 3.97 -9.74 2.11
N LYS A 200 5.15 -9.12 2.26
CA LYS A 200 6.19 -9.59 3.18
C LYS A 200 5.77 -9.47 4.65
N GLN A 201 5.07 -8.39 4.99
CA GLN A 201 4.54 -8.17 6.34
C GLN A 201 3.44 -9.18 6.68
N ILE A 202 2.50 -9.40 5.74
CA ILE A 202 1.46 -10.42 5.87
C ILE A 202 2.10 -11.78 6.19
N GLU A 203 3.05 -12.27 5.38
CA GLU A 203 3.67 -13.58 5.61
C GLU A 203 4.34 -13.70 6.98
N LYS A 204 5.00 -12.64 7.45
CA LYS A 204 5.67 -12.62 8.76
C LYS A 204 4.69 -12.75 9.92
N ASP A 205 3.48 -12.22 9.76
CA ASP A 205 2.48 -12.17 10.83
C ASP A 205 1.46 -13.31 10.76
N LEU A 206 1.34 -14.06 9.66
CA LEU A 206 0.39 -15.18 9.52
C LEU A 206 0.42 -16.17 10.70
N LEU A 207 1.60 -16.61 11.13
CA LEU A 207 1.77 -17.56 12.24
C LEU A 207 1.66 -16.92 13.63
N ARG A 208 1.66 -15.59 13.71
CA ARG A 208 1.44 -14.84 14.95
C ARG A 208 -0.03 -14.54 15.20
N ILE A 209 -0.88 -14.73 14.19
CA ILE A 209 -2.32 -14.52 14.28
C ILE A 209 -2.96 -15.78 14.86
N MET A 210 -3.52 -15.65 16.07
CA MET A 210 -4.21 -16.75 16.78
C MET A 210 -3.37 -18.04 16.93
N PRO A 211 -2.16 -17.98 17.50
CA PRO A 211 -1.24 -19.12 17.57
C PRO A 211 -1.79 -20.30 18.40
N ALA A 212 -2.69 -20.03 19.35
CA ALA A 212 -3.37 -21.04 20.16
C ALA A 212 -4.53 -21.74 19.43
N ASN A 213 -4.91 -21.32 18.22
CA ASN A 213 -5.99 -21.92 17.46
C ASN A 213 -5.46 -22.94 16.43
N ALA A 214 -6.03 -24.14 16.42
CA ALA A 214 -5.58 -25.25 15.56
C ALA A 214 -5.57 -24.91 14.06
N CYS A 215 -6.51 -24.09 13.61
CA CYS A 215 -6.62 -23.69 12.21
C CYS A 215 -5.52 -22.71 11.77
N PHE A 216 -4.76 -22.12 12.70
CA PHE A 216 -3.74 -21.11 12.42
C PHE A 216 -2.38 -21.37 13.11
N SER A 217 -2.24 -22.45 13.89
CA SER A 217 -1.03 -22.71 14.69
C SER A 217 0.19 -23.15 13.89
N HIS A 218 0.01 -23.70 12.68
CA HIS A 218 1.10 -24.22 11.84
C HIS A 218 0.97 -23.74 10.40
N LEU A 219 2.09 -23.70 9.67
CA LEU A 219 2.13 -23.23 8.27
C LEU A 219 1.18 -23.99 7.34
N HIS A 220 0.95 -25.27 7.65
CA HIS A 220 0.07 -26.17 6.90
C HIS A 220 -1.34 -26.28 7.50
N SER A 221 -1.65 -25.53 8.56
CA SER A 221 -3.01 -25.51 9.12
C SER A 221 -4.01 -24.97 8.10
N THR A 222 -5.23 -25.52 8.08
CA THR A 222 -6.30 -25.24 7.10
C THR A 222 -6.59 -23.74 6.90
N GLY A 223 -6.45 -22.93 7.95
CA GLY A 223 -6.76 -21.50 7.94
C GLY A 223 -5.68 -20.59 7.35
N ILE A 224 -4.40 -20.95 7.46
CA ILE A 224 -3.28 -20.11 6.99
C ILE A 224 -3.35 -19.73 5.50
N PRO A 225 -3.55 -20.67 4.55
CA PRO A 225 -3.63 -20.31 3.14
C PRO A 225 -4.85 -19.43 2.82
N ARG A 226 -5.96 -19.61 3.54
CA ARG A 226 -7.18 -18.80 3.39
C ARG A 226 -6.96 -17.37 3.90
N LEU A 227 -6.38 -17.25 5.10
CA LEU A 227 -6.02 -15.96 5.70
C LEU A 227 -5.07 -15.17 4.81
N ARG A 228 -4.05 -15.84 4.25
CA ARG A 228 -3.13 -15.23 3.26
C ARG A 228 -3.88 -14.63 2.08
N ARG A 229 -4.78 -15.41 1.46
CA ARG A 229 -5.56 -14.93 0.29
C ARG A 229 -6.45 -13.75 0.64
N VAL A 230 -7.18 -13.82 1.75
CA VAL A 230 -8.06 -12.74 2.21
C VAL A 230 -7.26 -11.47 2.50
N MET A 231 -6.14 -11.56 3.23
CA MET A 231 -5.31 -10.40 3.58
C MET A 231 -4.66 -9.77 2.35
N ARG A 232 -4.11 -10.57 1.44
CA ARG A 232 -3.53 -10.07 0.18
C ARG A 232 -4.60 -9.43 -0.72
N ALA A 233 -5.77 -10.07 -0.83
CA ALA A 233 -6.89 -9.53 -1.59
C ALA A 233 -7.38 -8.19 -1.03
N LEU A 234 -7.47 -8.06 0.30
CA LEU A 234 -7.88 -6.83 0.97
C LEU A 234 -6.86 -5.71 0.76
N ALA A 235 -5.58 -5.98 0.98
CA ALA A 235 -4.47 -5.03 0.79
C ALA A 235 -4.38 -4.55 -0.67
N TRP A 236 -4.65 -5.45 -1.62
CA TRP A 236 -4.70 -5.14 -3.03
C TRP A 236 -5.93 -4.28 -3.38
N LEU A 237 -7.11 -4.61 -2.85
CA LEU A 237 -8.34 -3.90 -3.17
C LEU A 237 -8.34 -2.47 -2.60
N TYR A 238 -7.76 -2.28 -1.41
CA TYR A 238 -7.67 -1.00 -0.70
C TYR A 238 -6.20 -0.60 -0.42
N PRO A 239 -5.50 0.02 -1.39
CA PRO A 239 -4.09 0.38 -1.25
C PRO A 239 -3.80 1.31 -0.08
N ASP A 240 -4.73 2.22 0.25
CA ASP A 240 -4.60 3.16 1.37
C ASP A 240 -4.56 2.45 2.74
N ILE A 241 -5.18 1.27 2.83
CA ILE A 241 -5.11 0.40 4.01
C ILE A 241 -3.82 -0.40 3.98
N GLY A 242 -3.51 -1.03 2.84
CA GLY A 242 -2.40 -1.96 2.73
C GLY A 242 -2.54 -3.10 3.74
N TYR A 243 -1.60 -3.20 4.69
CA TYR A 243 -1.66 -4.13 5.82
C TYR A 243 -1.47 -3.39 7.14
N CYS A 244 -2.48 -3.46 8.02
CA CYS A 244 -2.42 -2.93 9.37
C CYS A 244 -2.45 -4.09 10.38
N GLN A 245 -1.47 -4.12 11.29
CA GLN A 245 -1.37 -5.14 12.33
C GLN A 245 -2.63 -5.09 13.22
N GLY A 246 -3.42 -6.16 13.20
CA GLY A 246 -4.74 -6.23 13.87
C GLY A 246 -5.86 -6.68 12.92
N THR A 247 -5.81 -6.24 11.66
CA THR A 247 -6.77 -6.66 10.61
C THR A 247 -6.75 -8.18 10.37
N GLY A 248 -5.57 -8.79 10.50
CA GLY A 248 -5.40 -10.25 10.40
C GLY A 248 -6.20 -11.03 11.45
N THR A 249 -6.28 -10.55 12.69
CA THR A 249 -7.04 -11.21 13.77
C THR A 249 -8.55 -11.17 13.51
N ILE A 250 -9.04 -10.07 12.94
CA ILE A 250 -10.45 -9.94 12.51
C ILE A 250 -10.73 -10.93 11.38
N ALA A 251 -9.90 -10.94 10.34
CA ALA A 251 -10.05 -11.85 9.20
C ALA A 251 -9.98 -13.33 9.63
N ALA A 252 -9.05 -13.70 10.50
CA ALA A 252 -8.95 -15.06 11.03
C ALA A 252 -10.20 -15.46 11.84
N SER A 253 -10.71 -14.56 12.67
CA SER A 253 -11.94 -14.80 13.45
C SER A 253 -13.18 -14.91 12.55
N LEU A 254 -13.25 -14.14 11.47
CA LEU A 254 -14.31 -14.26 10.46
C LEU A 254 -14.20 -15.58 9.70
N LEU A 255 -13.00 -16.02 9.33
CA LEU A 255 -12.77 -17.27 8.62
C LEU A 255 -13.23 -18.49 9.42
N LEU A 256 -13.12 -18.47 10.75
CA LEU A 256 -13.66 -19.54 11.59
C LEU A 256 -15.18 -19.70 11.45
N LEU A 257 -15.90 -18.63 11.07
CA LEU A 257 -17.36 -18.55 11.12
C LEU A 257 -18.02 -18.44 9.73
N LEU A 258 -17.28 -17.95 8.73
CA LEU A 258 -17.76 -17.65 7.39
C LEU A 258 -16.89 -18.36 6.35
N GLU A 259 -17.52 -18.72 5.23
CA GLU A 259 -16.75 -19.15 4.07
C GLU A 259 -15.82 -18.03 3.57
N GLU A 260 -14.69 -18.42 2.96
CA GLU A 260 -13.58 -17.51 2.67
C GLU A 260 -13.98 -16.24 1.91
N GLU A 261 -14.79 -16.38 0.86
CA GLU A 261 -15.27 -15.23 0.09
C GLU A 261 -16.19 -14.32 0.91
N ASP A 262 -17.04 -14.90 1.76
CA ASP A 262 -17.94 -14.13 2.61
C ASP A 262 -17.15 -13.41 3.72
N ALA A 263 -16.11 -14.04 4.27
CA ALA A 263 -15.17 -13.40 5.18
C ALA A 263 -14.46 -12.20 4.53
N PHE A 264 -14.04 -12.33 3.27
CA PHE A 264 -13.46 -11.21 2.51
C PHE A 264 -14.45 -10.05 2.33
N TRP A 265 -15.68 -10.32 1.89
CA TRP A 265 -16.67 -9.26 1.68
C TRP A 265 -17.14 -8.63 2.99
N MET A 266 -17.22 -9.43 4.07
CA MET A 266 -17.45 -8.91 5.41
C MET A 266 -16.33 -7.97 5.82
N MET A 267 -15.06 -8.35 5.62
CA MET A 267 -13.92 -7.49 5.93
C MET A 267 -13.94 -6.20 5.11
N ALA A 268 -14.28 -6.27 3.81
CA ALA A 268 -14.45 -5.11 2.95
C ALA A 268 -15.56 -4.16 3.48
N THR A 269 -16.68 -4.70 3.95
CA THR A 269 -17.75 -3.92 4.59
C THR A 269 -17.33 -3.31 5.92
N ILE A 270 -16.57 -4.02 6.75
CA ILE A 270 -16.05 -3.52 8.02
C ILE A 270 -15.18 -2.28 7.79
N VAL A 271 -14.24 -2.35 6.84
CA VAL A 271 -13.28 -1.26 6.61
C VAL A 271 -13.87 -0.09 5.82
N GLU A 272 -14.81 -0.35 4.91
CA GLU A 272 -15.37 0.68 4.01
C GLU A 272 -16.64 1.34 4.55
N ASP A 273 -17.50 0.59 5.25
CA ASP A 273 -18.85 1.04 5.60
C ASP A 273 -19.10 1.17 7.11
N LEU A 274 -18.50 0.31 7.95
CA LEU A 274 -18.82 0.26 9.40
C LEU A 274 -17.87 1.09 10.27
N LEU A 275 -16.61 1.22 9.87
CA LEU A 275 -15.59 2.00 10.55
C LEU A 275 -15.36 3.32 9.83
N PRO A 276 -14.91 4.38 10.53
CA PRO A 276 -14.56 5.62 9.85
C PRO A 276 -13.35 5.39 8.95
N ALA A 277 -13.18 6.27 7.97
CA ALA A 277 -12.05 6.15 7.06
C ALA A 277 -10.71 6.34 7.78
N SER A 278 -9.63 5.90 7.11
CA SER A 278 -8.27 5.96 7.65
C SER A 278 -8.04 5.19 8.96
N TYR A 279 -9.01 4.36 9.41
CA TYR A 279 -8.91 3.58 10.66
C TYR A 279 -7.74 2.57 10.64
N TYR A 280 -7.50 1.95 9.49
CA TYR A 280 -6.41 1.01 9.25
C TYR A 280 -5.38 1.51 8.23
N SER A 281 -5.41 2.80 7.88
CA SER A 281 -4.40 3.40 7.00
C SER A 281 -3.05 3.54 7.71
N SER A 282 -1.99 3.85 6.97
CA SER A 282 -0.66 4.14 7.54
C SER A 282 -0.67 5.25 8.59
N THR A 283 -1.59 6.21 8.47
CA THR A 283 -1.71 7.34 9.41
C THR A 283 -2.51 7.01 10.68
N LEU A 284 -3.34 5.95 10.64
CA LEU A 284 -4.25 5.55 11.72
C LEU A 284 -5.14 6.69 12.26
N LEU A 285 -5.42 7.72 11.47
CA LEU A 285 -6.16 8.90 11.92
C LEU A 285 -7.57 8.57 12.42
N GLY A 286 -8.25 7.62 11.77
CA GLY A 286 -9.61 7.23 12.14
C GLY A 286 -9.68 6.64 13.55
N ILE A 287 -8.77 5.72 13.88
CA ILE A 287 -8.76 5.08 15.20
C ILE A 287 -8.22 6.02 16.29
N GLN A 288 -7.24 6.87 15.97
CA GLN A 288 -6.76 7.90 16.92
C GLN A 288 -7.87 8.88 17.30
N ALA A 289 -8.69 9.29 16.33
CA ALA A 289 -9.88 10.10 16.60
C ALA A 289 -10.83 9.37 17.56
N ASP A 290 -11.10 8.08 17.31
CA ASP A 290 -11.96 7.27 18.18
C ASP A 290 -11.38 7.08 19.58
N GLN A 291 -10.07 6.97 19.76
CA GLN A 291 -9.46 6.97 21.10
C GLN A 291 -9.71 8.29 21.85
N ARG A 292 -9.60 9.44 21.16
CA ARG A 292 -9.95 10.76 21.75
C ARG A 292 -11.45 10.90 22.02
N VAL A 293 -12.31 10.29 21.21
CA VAL A 293 -13.76 10.18 21.49
C VAL A 293 -13.97 9.37 22.76
N LEU A 294 -13.37 8.19 22.87
CA LEU A 294 -13.48 7.32 24.06
C LEU A 294 -13.05 8.07 25.32
N ARG A 295 -11.90 8.76 25.29
CA ARG A 295 -11.44 9.59 26.42
C ARG A 295 -12.47 10.67 26.82
N THR A 296 -13.15 11.27 25.85
CA THR A 296 -14.23 12.25 26.08
C THR A 296 -15.45 11.58 26.71
N LEU A 297 -15.80 10.38 26.26
CA LEU A 297 -16.94 9.63 26.79
C LEU A 297 -16.68 9.14 28.22
N VAL A 298 -15.49 8.64 28.52
CA VAL A 298 -15.12 8.24 29.89
C VAL A 298 -15.27 9.41 30.87
N ALA A 299 -14.77 10.60 30.52
CA ALA A 299 -14.92 11.79 31.35
C ALA A 299 -16.40 12.18 31.62
N ASN A 300 -17.27 11.99 30.63
CA ASN A 300 -18.68 12.40 30.72
C ASN A 300 -19.58 11.34 31.38
N TYR A 301 -19.31 10.05 31.11
CA TYR A 301 -20.18 8.94 31.51
C TYR A 301 -19.65 8.16 32.71
N LEU A 302 -18.34 8.20 32.96
CA LEU A 302 -17.65 7.48 34.04
C LEU A 302 -16.66 8.42 34.77
N PRO A 303 -17.13 9.51 35.40
CA PRO A 303 -16.27 10.54 36.00
C PRO A 303 -15.39 9.99 37.14
N ASP A 304 -15.85 8.95 37.84
CA ASP A 304 -15.05 8.30 38.89
C ASP A 304 -13.85 7.55 38.30
N ILE A 305 -14.04 6.83 37.19
CA ILE A 305 -12.96 6.19 36.43
C ILE A 305 -12.01 7.25 35.87
N ASP A 306 -12.57 8.33 35.31
CA ASP A 306 -11.80 9.45 34.80
C ASP A 306 -10.86 10.04 35.86
N HIS A 307 -11.37 10.21 37.08
CA HIS A 307 -10.59 10.69 38.21
C HIS A 307 -9.43 9.75 38.53
N VAL A 308 -9.67 8.43 38.58
CA VAL A 308 -8.62 7.42 38.81
C VAL A 308 -7.55 7.51 37.71
N LEU A 309 -7.95 7.56 36.43
CA LEU A 309 -7.01 7.64 35.31
C LEU A 309 -6.15 8.92 35.38
N VAL A 310 -6.76 10.08 35.68
CA VAL A 310 -6.04 11.36 35.77
C VAL A 310 -5.12 11.40 37.00
N GLN A 311 -5.59 10.92 38.15
CA GLN A 311 -4.81 10.90 39.39
C GLN A 311 -3.53 10.06 39.24
N HIS A 312 -3.62 8.95 38.49
CA HIS A 312 -2.52 8.01 38.30
C HIS A 312 -1.73 8.23 37.01
N ASP A 313 -2.04 9.28 36.24
CA ASP A 313 -1.44 9.64 34.95
C ASP A 313 -1.47 8.47 33.93
N ILE A 314 -2.63 7.80 33.84
CA ILE A 314 -2.83 6.65 32.95
C ILE A 314 -3.48 7.09 31.66
N GLU A 315 -2.75 6.91 30.56
CA GLU A 315 -3.28 7.09 29.22
C GLU A 315 -4.03 5.83 28.77
N LEU A 316 -5.38 5.88 28.78
CA LEU A 316 -6.24 4.76 28.39
C LEU A 316 -5.95 4.24 26.97
N SER A 317 -5.54 5.11 26.03
CA SER A 317 -5.20 4.74 24.65
C SER A 317 -4.11 3.67 24.56
N LEU A 318 -3.21 3.59 25.54
CA LEU A 318 -2.16 2.57 25.56
C LEU A 318 -2.73 1.15 25.70
N ILE A 319 -3.96 1.03 26.18
CA ILE A 319 -4.68 -0.23 26.39
C ILE A 319 -5.80 -0.38 25.35
N SER A 320 -6.70 0.60 25.28
CA SER A 320 -7.93 0.52 24.48
C SER A 320 -7.69 0.60 22.97
N LEU A 321 -6.52 1.06 22.51
CA LEU A 321 -6.19 1.08 21.08
C LEU A 321 -6.24 -0.32 20.49
N HIS A 322 -5.66 -1.32 21.16
CA HIS A 322 -5.64 -2.69 20.66
C HIS A 322 -7.04 -3.34 20.64
N TRP A 323 -7.89 -2.99 21.62
CA TRP A 323 -9.28 -3.44 21.68
C TRP A 323 -10.04 -2.99 20.43
N PHE A 324 -9.90 -1.72 20.08
CA PHE A 324 -10.56 -1.11 18.92
C PHE A 324 -9.97 -1.57 17.59
N LEU A 325 -8.65 -1.73 17.52
CA LEU A 325 -7.91 -2.16 16.31
C LEU A 325 -8.24 -3.59 15.90
N THR A 326 -8.64 -4.43 16.86
CA THR A 326 -9.00 -5.84 16.60
C THR A 326 -10.50 -6.09 16.74
N LEU A 327 -11.31 -5.05 16.94
CA LEU A 327 -12.76 -5.17 17.21
C LEU A 327 -13.05 -6.19 18.32
N PHE A 328 -12.26 -6.12 19.39
CA PHE A 328 -12.21 -7.02 20.54
C PHE A 328 -11.77 -8.47 20.25
N ALA A 329 -11.51 -8.84 19.00
CA ALA A 329 -11.30 -10.24 18.61
C ALA A 329 -10.07 -10.91 19.23
N SER A 330 -9.12 -10.10 19.73
CA SER A 330 -7.88 -10.54 20.38
C SER A 330 -7.94 -10.56 21.91
N VAL A 331 -8.93 -9.89 22.52
CA VAL A 331 -8.94 -9.62 23.97
C VAL A 331 -10.11 -10.23 24.73
N VAL A 332 -11.20 -10.61 24.06
CA VAL A 332 -12.33 -11.29 24.71
C VAL A 332 -12.47 -12.74 24.24
N HIS A 333 -13.07 -13.56 25.10
CA HIS A 333 -13.46 -14.93 24.75
C HIS A 333 -14.46 -14.96 23.57
N LYS A 334 -14.38 -15.98 22.69
CA LYS A 334 -15.19 -16.02 21.45
C LYS A 334 -16.69 -15.97 21.67
N LYS A 335 -17.20 -16.58 22.76
CA LYS A 335 -18.62 -16.51 23.14
C LYS A 335 -19.09 -15.06 23.38
N ILE A 336 -18.23 -14.21 23.96
CA ILE A 336 -18.48 -12.78 24.14
C ILE A 336 -18.34 -12.05 22.81
N LEU A 337 -17.27 -12.33 22.05
CA LEU A 337 -16.98 -11.70 20.76
C LEU A 337 -18.15 -11.81 19.79
N LEU A 338 -18.74 -13.01 19.66
CA LEU A 338 -19.88 -13.25 18.76
C LEU A 338 -21.04 -12.30 19.06
N ARG A 339 -21.27 -11.98 20.33
CA ARG A 339 -22.37 -11.13 20.76
C ARG A 339 -22.05 -9.64 20.56
N ILE A 340 -20.79 -9.25 20.80
CA ILE A 340 -20.30 -7.91 20.43
C ILE A 340 -20.44 -7.71 18.91
N TRP A 341 -20.09 -8.70 18.10
CA TRP A 341 -20.18 -8.64 16.64
C TRP A 341 -21.62 -8.69 16.13
N ASP A 342 -22.54 -9.40 16.79
CA ASP A 342 -23.97 -9.31 16.49
C ASP A 342 -24.44 -7.85 16.55
N MET A 343 -24.04 -7.10 17.60
CA MET A 343 -24.35 -5.68 17.76
C MET A 343 -23.59 -4.81 16.76
N PHE A 344 -22.27 -4.95 16.67
CA PHE A 344 -21.41 -4.11 15.83
C PHE A 344 -21.78 -4.19 14.34
N LEU A 345 -22.09 -5.38 13.82
CA LEU A 345 -22.51 -5.54 12.44
C LEU A 345 -23.93 -5.00 12.17
N PHE A 346 -24.72 -4.76 13.22
CA PHE A 346 -26.04 -4.16 13.13
C PHE A 346 -25.99 -2.63 13.36
N ASP A 347 -25.49 -2.14 14.49
CA ASP A 347 -25.50 -0.71 14.86
C ASP A 347 -24.20 0.03 14.51
N GLY A 348 -23.13 -0.65 14.11
CA GLY A 348 -21.88 -0.05 13.66
C GLY A 348 -20.89 0.29 14.80
N SER A 349 -19.98 1.24 14.54
CA SER A 349 -18.85 1.55 15.43
C SER A 349 -19.23 2.07 16.81
N ILE A 350 -20.44 2.59 17.03
CA ILE A 350 -20.93 3.04 18.35
C ILE A 350 -20.83 1.95 19.41
N VAL A 351 -21.03 0.69 19.01
CA VAL A 351 -21.00 -0.48 19.89
C VAL A 351 -19.65 -0.63 20.57
N LEU A 352 -18.55 -0.28 19.90
CA LEU A 352 -17.21 -0.36 20.48
C LEU A 352 -17.08 0.53 21.72
N PHE A 353 -17.66 1.73 21.66
CA PHE A 353 -17.69 2.66 22.79
C PHE A 353 -18.61 2.16 23.91
N GLN A 354 -19.81 1.70 23.56
CA GLN A 354 -20.80 1.22 24.54
C GLN A 354 -20.26 0.05 25.35
N VAL A 355 -19.68 -0.95 24.67
CA VAL A 355 -19.05 -2.12 25.29
C VAL A 355 -17.88 -1.71 26.18
N THR A 356 -17.03 -0.79 25.73
CA THR A 356 -15.90 -0.30 26.54
C THR A 356 -16.38 0.40 27.82
N LEU A 357 -17.39 1.28 27.71
CA LEU A 357 -17.97 1.94 28.88
C LEU A 357 -18.63 0.94 29.83
N GLY A 358 -19.31 -0.09 29.31
CA GLY A 358 -19.88 -1.16 30.11
C GLY A 358 -18.82 -1.96 30.87
N MET A 359 -17.74 -2.37 30.18
CA MET A 359 -16.59 -3.07 30.77
C MET A 359 -15.95 -2.25 31.90
N LEU A 360 -15.65 -0.97 31.65
CA LEU A 360 -15.09 -0.08 32.66
C LEU A 360 -16.03 0.13 33.85
N LYS A 361 -17.35 0.22 33.60
CA LYS A 361 -18.33 0.38 34.67
C LYS A 361 -18.43 -0.84 35.57
N ILE A 362 -18.39 -2.04 35.00
CA ILE A 362 -18.42 -3.30 35.76
C ILE A 362 -17.24 -3.37 36.73
N LYS A 363 -16.07 -2.89 36.30
CA LYS A 363 -14.81 -2.91 37.07
C LYS A 363 -14.55 -1.63 37.87
N GLU A 364 -15.50 -0.70 37.93
CA GLU A 364 -15.30 0.62 38.55
C GLU A 364 -14.94 0.55 40.02
N HIS A 365 -15.60 -0.33 40.78
CA HIS A 365 -15.28 -0.49 42.21
C HIS A 365 -13.86 -1.01 42.42
N GLU A 366 -13.47 -2.04 41.67
CA GLU A 366 -12.14 -2.65 41.73
C GLU A 366 -11.05 -1.61 41.39
N LEU A 367 -11.22 -0.87 40.29
CA LEU A 367 -10.26 0.14 39.85
C LEU A 367 -10.06 1.29 40.86
N LYS A 368 -11.10 1.64 41.63
CA LYS A 368 -11.03 2.69 42.66
C LYS A 368 -10.28 2.26 43.92
N GLU A 369 -10.18 0.96 44.18
CA GLU A 369 -9.51 0.41 45.36
C GLU A 369 -8.00 0.20 45.12
N LEU A 370 -7.54 0.24 43.87
CA LEU A 370 -6.13 0.06 43.54
C LEU A 370 -5.32 1.31 43.83
N GLU A 371 -4.13 1.13 44.44
CA GLU A 371 -3.35 2.23 44.99
C GLU A 371 -2.25 2.75 44.05
N ASN A 372 -1.87 1.99 43.02
CA ASN A 372 -0.77 2.35 42.14
C ASN A 372 -1.08 2.16 40.65
N SER A 373 -0.40 2.95 39.83
CA SER A 373 -0.65 3.02 38.39
C SER A 373 -0.40 1.69 37.68
N ALA A 374 0.54 0.87 38.15
CA ALA A 374 0.84 -0.42 37.53
C ALA A 374 -0.27 -1.45 37.78
N GLN A 375 -0.82 -1.50 38.99
CA GLN A 375 -1.98 -2.33 39.31
C GLN A 375 -3.20 -1.91 38.49
N ILE A 376 -3.48 -0.61 38.41
CA ILE A 376 -4.61 -0.09 37.62
C ILE A 376 -4.41 -0.41 36.14
N PHE A 377 -3.20 -0.21 35.60
CA PHE A 377 -2.90 -0.53 34.21
C PHE A 377 -3.12 -2.02 33.90
N ASN A 378 -2.62 -2.92 34.75
CA ASN A 378 -2.83 -4.37 34.59
C ASN A 378 -4.30 -4.73 34.70
N ALA A 379 -5.00 -4.23 35.73
CA ALA A 379 -6.43 -4.47 35.89
C ALA A 379 -7.23 -3.99 34.68
N LEU A 380 -6.92 -2.80 34.13
CA LEU A 380 -7.51 -2.28 32.90
C LEU A 380 -7.24 -3.17 31.69
N SER A 381 -6.00 -3.66 31.53
CA SER A 381 -5.61 -4.57 30.45
C SER A 381 -6.35 -5.92 30.52
N ASP A 382 -6.60 -6.42 31.73
CA ASP A 382 -7.22 -7.73 31.98
C ASP A 382 -8.76 -7.70 31.88
N ILE A 383 -9.40 -6.51 31.97
CA ILE A 383 -10.87 -6.37 31.94
C ILE A 383 -11.55 -7.21 30.85
N PRO A 384 -11.13 -7.17 29.57
CA PRO A 384 -11.84 -7.89 28.52
C PRO A 384 -11.82 -9.42 28.71
N GLY A 385 -10.74 -9.97 29.28
CA GLY A 385 -10.61 -11.39 29.62
C GLY A 385 -11.43 -11.79 30.86
N ASP A 386 -11.63 -10.84 31.78
CA ASP A 386 -12.44 -11.03 32.99
C ASP A 386 -13.95 -11.09 32.73
N ILE A 387 -14.43 -10.60 31.58
CA ILE A 387 -15.87 -10.62 31.27
C ILE A 387 -16.35 -12.03 30.94
N ASP A 388 -17.19 -12.58 31.82
CA ASP A 388 -17.81 -13.90 31.68
C ASP A 388 -19.35 -13.85 31.48
N ASP A 389 -19.99 -12.73 31.78
CA ASP A 389 -21.45 -12.53 31.67
C ASP A 389 -21.79 -11.49 30.58
N VAL A 390 -22.23 -11.99 29.43
CA VAL A 390 -22.64 -11.19 28.28
C VAL A 390 -23.88 -10.32 28.59
N ASP A 391 -24.83 -10.87 29.33
CA ASP A 391 -26.11 -10.19 29.58
C ASP A 391 -25.89 -9.03 30.54
N LEU A 392 -25.05 -9.22 31.57
CA LEU A 392 -24.59 -8.14 32.45
C LEU A 392 -23.81 -7.08 31.66
N LEU A 393 -22.90 -7.47 30.76
CA LEU A 393 -22.14 -6.55 29.93
C LEU A 393 -23.08 -5.64 29.12
N PHE A 394 -24.03 -6.20 28.37
CA PHE A 394 -24.91 -5.37 27.53
C PHE A 394 -25.92 -4.56 28.32
N LYS A 395 -26.46 -5.13 29.41
CA LYS A 395 -27.33 -4.37 30.31
C LYS A 395 -26.59 -3.14 30.85
N THR A 396 -25.39 -3.32 31.38
CA THR A 396 -24.58 -2.23 31.93
C THR A 396 -24.17 -1.24 30.84
N SER A 397 -23.78 -1.73 29.66
CA SER A 397 -23.42 -0.89 28.51
C SER A 397 -24.57 0.03 28.13
N LEU A 398 -25.79 -0.52 27.98
CA LEU A 398 -27.00 0.25 27.62
C LEU A 398 -27.41 1.24 28.71
N GLU A 399 -27.32 0.86 29.98
CA GLU A 399 -27.62 1.74 31.11
C GLU A 399 -26.66 2.94 31.18
N VAL A 400 -25.35 2.69 31.04
CA VAL A 400 -24.32 3.75 31.07
C VAL A 400 -24.42 4.63 29.82
N SER A 401 -24.60 4.03 28.64
CA SER A 401 -24.58 4.75 27.37
C SER A 401 -25.96 5.23 26.92
N GLY A 402 -26.95 5.32 27.81
CA GLY A 402 -28.35 5.55 27.41
C GLY A 402 -28.59 6.84 26.60
N SER A 403 -27.77 7.88 26.77
CA SER A 403 -27.81 9.12 25.98
C SER A 403 -26.81 9.16 24.81
N LEU A 404 -26.00 8.13 24.62
CA LEU A 404 -25.02 8.06 23.54
C LEU A 404 -25.74 7.74 22.22
N THR A 405 -25.49 8.55 21.20
CA THR A 405 -26.06 8.39 19.87
C THR A 405 -24.96 8.43 18.82
N ASP A 406 -25.21 7.84 17.64
CA ASP A 406 -24.25 7.88 16.52
C ASP A 406 -23.89 9.32 16.13
N VAL A 407 -24.87 10.22 16.20
CA VAL A 407 -24.67 11.66 15.91
C VAL A 407 -23.67 12.28 16.88
N LEU A 408 -23.74 11.94 18.17
CA LEU A 408 -22.82 12.45 19.18
C LEU A 408 -21.39 11.91 18.96
N VAL A 409 -21.26 10.61 18.71
CA VAL A 409 -19.96 9.97 18.41
C VAL A 409 -19.34 10.60 17.17
N GLU A 410 -20.11 10.73 16.09
CA GLU A 410 -19.64 11.31 14.83
C GLU A 410 -19.26 12.79 14.98
N THR A 411 -20.00 13.54 15.80
CA THR A 411 -19.67 14.94 16.10
C THR A 411 -18.32 15.05 16.82
N HIS A 412 -18.10 14.24 17.86
CA HIS A 412 -16.81 14.22 18.57
C HIS A 412 -15.68 13.73 17.67
N ARG A 413 -15.92 12.71 16.85
CA ARG A 413 -14.96 12.15 15.89
C ARG A 413 -14.50 13.21 14.90
N ARG A 414 -15.41 13.92 14.24
CA ARG A 414 -15.07 14.99 13.29
C ARG A 414 -14.24 16.10 13.93
N ARG A 415 -14.62 16.50 15.15
CA ARG A 415 -13.88 17.51 15.91
C ARG A 415 -12.44 17.05 16.19
N HIS A 416 -12.27 15.83 16.70
CA HIS A 416 -10.95 15.29 17.04
C HIS A 416 -10.08 15.02 15.80
N LEU A 417 -10.70 14.57 14.71
CA LEU A 417 -10.04 14.40 13.43
C LEU A 417 -9.52 15.74 12.87
N ALA A 418 -10.31 16.81 12.97
CA ALA A 418 -9.86 18.15 12.55
C ALA A 418 -8.62 18.62 13.34
N TYR A 419 -8.57 18.35 14.65
CA TYR A 419 -7.37 18.63 15.47
C TYR A 419 -6.17 17.79 15.03
N LEU A 420 -6.35 16.48 14.84
CA LEU A 420 -5.27 15.59 14.39
C LEU A 420 -4.72 16.00 13.02
N MET A 421 -5.59 16.42 12.09
CA MET A 421 -5.20 16.93 10.78
C MET A 421 -4.47 18.28 10.89
N ALA A 422 -4.86 19.16 11.81
CA ALA A 422 -4.15 20.42 12.06
C ALA A 422 -2.75 20.19 12.64
N ASP A 423 -2.61 19.28 13.61
CA ASP A 423 -1.33 18.91 14.22
C ASP A 423 -0.34 18.28 13.21
N GLN A 424 -0.85 17.55 12.21
CA GLN A 424 -0.07 16.99 11.10
C GLN A 424 0.17 17.98 9.93
N GLY A 425 -0.21 19.26 10.08
CA GLY A 425 0.02 20.30 9.07
C GLY A 425 -0.99 20.34 7.91
N GLY A 426 -2.12 19.63 8.02
CA GLY A 426 -3.15 19.51 6.98
C GLY A 426 -4.16 20.66 6.90
N LEU A 427 -4.20 21.57 7.88
CA LEU A 427 -5.09 22.74 7.88
C LEU A 427 -4.32 24.02 8.26
N VAL A 428 -3.61 24.60 7.29
CA VAL A 428 -3.23 26.02 7.34
C VAL A 428 -4.11 26.76 6.33
N GLY A 429 -5.24 27.29 6.81
CA GLY A 429 -6.12 28.13 6.01
C GLY A 429 -7.54 28.26 6.55
N ASN A 430 -7.77 29.33 7.31
CA ASN A 430 -9.07 29.89 7.69
C ASN A 430 -9.92 29.11 8.74
N PRO A 431 -10.03 29.59 9.99
CA PRO A 431 -10.88 28.99 11.02
C PRO A 431 -12.38 29.05 10.71
N ASP A 432 -12.82 29.82 9.70
CA ASP A 432 -14.22 29.85 9.25
C ASP A 432 -14.56 28.76 8.20
N ALA A 433 -13.60 27.93 7.78
CA ALA A 433 -13.78 26.84 6.81
C ALA A 433 -14.21 25.50 7.43
N VAL A 434 -14.90 25.54 8.57
CA VAL A 434 -15.47 24.40 9.31
C VAL A 434 -16.35 23.43 8.47
N PRO A 435 -16.96 23.77 7.30
CA PRO A 435 -17.81 22.80 6.60
C PRO A 435 -17.09 21.72 5.77
N ASN A 436 -15.80 21.88 5.44
CA ASN A 436 -15.18 21.09 4.37
C ASN A 436 -13.99 20.23 4.83
N LEU A 437 -14.23 19.34 5.80
CA LEU A 437 -13.39 18.14 5.91
C LEU A 437 -13.55 17.34 4.61
N PRO A 438 -12.45 16.94 3.93
CA PRO A 438 -12.55 16.08 2.75
C PRO A 438 -13.38 14.85 3.08
N LYS A 439 -14.28 14.43 2.19
CA LYS A 439 -14.90 13.11 2.32
C LYS A 439 -13.79 12.08 2.21
N GLN A 440 -13.35 11.55 3.35
CA GLN A 440 -12.36 10.50 3.42
C GLN A 440 -13.04 9.21 2.93
N HIS A 441 -13.03 8.97 1.62
CA HIS A 441 -13.40 7.68 1.05
C HIS A 441 -12.13 6.90 0.80
N LEU A 442 -12.12 5.61 1.14
CA LEU A 442 -11.01 4.72 0.82
C LEU A 442 -10.89 4.57 -0.69
N ASN A 443 -9.67 4.68 -1.23
CA ASN A 443 -9.42 4.38 -2.63
C ASN A 443 -9.60 2.88 -2.88
N ARG A 444 -10.63 2.54 -3.65
CA ARG A 444 -10.93 1.17 -4.06
C ARG A 444 -10.46 0.94 -5.49
N ARG A 445 -9.61 -0.07 -5.71
CA ARG A 445 -9.17 -0.44 -7.07
C ARG A 445 -10.36 -0.85 -7.93
N GLN A 446 -10.51 -0.22 -9.11
CA GLN A 446 -11.49 -0.60 -10.11
C GLN A 446 -10.84 -1.47 -11.20
N MET A 447 -11.28 -2.73 -11.34
CA MET A 447 -10.98 -3.56 -12.51
C MET A 447 -12.08 -3.35 -13.56
N LYS A 448 -11.74 -2.76 -14.70
CA LYS A 448 -12.64 -2.79 -15.86
C LYS A 448 -12.78 -4.24 -16.31
N LYS A 449 -13.99 -4.80 -16.22
CA LYS A 449 -14.35 -5.99 -17.02
C LYS A 449 -14.02 -5.67 -18.48
N ASN A 450 -13.18 -6.49 -19.11
CA ASN A 450 -13.23 -6.58 -20.57
C ASN A 450 -14.64 -7.07 -20.90
N LYS A 451 -15.56 -6.15 -21.23
CA LYS A 451 -16.87 -6.53 -21.77
C LYS A 451 -16.59 -7.42 -22.98
N SER A 452 -17.18 -8.61 -22.98
CA SER A 452 -17.10 -9.51 -24.14
C SER A 452 -17.55 -8.74 -25.37
N MET A 453 -16.69 -8.70 -26.40
CA MET A 453 -16.86 -7.97 -27.67
C MET A 453 -18.20 -8.27 -28.37
N PHE A 454 -18.87 -9.35 -28.02
CA PHE A 454 -20.18 -9.71 -28.56
C PHE A 454 -21.28 -8.69 -28.22
N GLN A 455 -21.20 -8.00 -27.09
CA GLN A 455 -22.25 -7.03 -26.70
C GLN A 455 -22.07 -5.65 -27.36
N THR A 456 -20.84 -5.31 -27.75
CA THR A 456 -20.51 -4.05 -28.47
C THR A 456 -20.78 -4.18 -29.98
N PHE A 457 -20.72 -5.39 -30.54
CA PHE A 457 -20.99 -5.62 -31.96
C PHE A 457 -22.49 -5.68 -32.32
N LEU A 458 -23.36 -6.06 -31.38
CA LEU A 458 -24.80 -6.19 -31.64
C LEU A 458 -25.61 -4.92 -31.38
N PHE A 459 -25.15 -4.05 -30.48
CA PHE A 459 -25.83 -2.80 -30.15
C PHE A 459 -24.88 -1.63 -30.36
N GLY A 460 -25.05 -0.97 -31.51
CA GLY A 460 -24.30 0.22 -31.89
C GLY A 460 -24.28 1.28 -30.80
N SER A 461 -23.15 1.98 -30.72
CA SER A 461 -22.86 3.07 -29.81
C SER A 461 -23.95 4.14 -29.80
N TYR A 462 -24.72 4.18 -28.71
CA TYR A 462 -25.33 5.41 -28.23
C TYR A 462 -24.40 5.98 -27.16
N ASP A 463 -23.58 6.96 -27.54
CA ASP A 463 -22.88 7.81 -26.58
C ASP A 463 -23.93 8.58 -25.77
N THR A 464 -24.15 8.18 -24.52
CA THR A 464 -25.03 8.88 -23.59
C THR A 464 -24.30 10.03 -22.90
N GLU A 465 -25.01 11.11 -22.58
CA GLU A 465 -24.47 12.28 -21.86
C GLU A 465 -23.80 11.92 -20.52
N ASP A 466 -24.23 10.81 -19.88
CA ASP A 466 -23.62 10.27 -18.65
C ASP A 466 -22.18 9.78 -18.85
N ASP A 467 -21.81 9.29 -20.03
CA ASP A 467 -20.44 8.84 -20.32
C ASP A 467 -19.49 10.03 -20.51
N ALA A 468 -19.96 11.13 -21.11
CA ALA A 468 -19.21 12.38 -21.21
C ALA A 468 -19.00 13.04 -19.83
N LYS A 469 -20.03 13.06 -18.99
CA LYS A 469 -19.94 13.56 -17.61
C LYS A 469 -18.96 12.73 -16.77
N SER A 470 -19.04 11.40 -16.88
CA SER A 470 -18.12 10.48 -16.18
C SER A 470 -16.67 10.64 -16.64
N LYS A 471 -16.43 10.85 -17.95
CA LYS A 471 -15.10 11.15 -18.49
C LYS A 471 -14.55 12.48 -17.96
N ASN A 472 -15.36 13.53 -17.94
CA ASN A 472 -14.95 14.85 -17.42
C ASN A 472 -14.66 14.83 -15.91
N ILE A 473 -15.44 14.08 -15.13
CA ILE A 473 -15.19 13.88 -13.70
C ILE A 473 -13.83 13.21 -13.48
N ARG A 474 -13.57 12.10 -14.19
CA ARG A 474 -12.29 11.38 -14.09
C ARG A 474 -11.10 12.22 -14.54
N GLN A 475 -11.27 13.04 -15.56
CA GLN A 475 -10.24 13.97 -16.02
C GLN A 475 -9.90 15.01 -14.94
N THR A 476 -10.91 15.49 -14.22
CA THR A 476 -10.72 16.43 -13.11
C THR A 476 -10.00 15.76 -11.94
N GLU A 477 -10.37 14.54 -11.58
CA GLU A 477 -9.74 13.74 -10.52
C GLU A 477 -8.24 13.54 -10.78
N ILE A 478 -7.87 13.04 -11.97
CA ILE A 478 -6.46 12.82 -12.34
C ILE A 478 -5.63 14.10 -12.24
N LEU A 479 -6.21 15.24 -12.62
CA LEU A 479 -5.53 16.53 -12.56
C LEU A 479 -5.37 17.04 -11.11
N VAL A 480 -6.39 16.83 -10.26
CA VAL A 480 -6.32 17.15 -8.82
C VAL A 480 -5.24 16.31 -8.14
N ASP A 481 -5.20 15.00 -8.42
CA ASP A 481 -4.20 14.09 -7.87
C ASP A 481 -2.78 14.48 -8.29
N LEU A 482 -2.59 14.80 -9.58
CA LEU A 482 -1.30 15.29 -10.07
C LEU A 482 -0.87 16.58 -9.36
N ARG A 483 -1.78 17.54 -9.24
CA ARG A 483 -1.49 18.83 -8.60
C ARG A 483 -1.12 18.64 -7.14
N GLU A 484 -1.85 17.79 -6.41
CA GLU A 484 -1.54 17.50 -5.02
C GLU A 484 -0.19 16.77 -4.89
N ALA A 485 0.11 15.82 -5.76
CA ALA A 485 1.40 15.13 -5.77
C ALA A 485 2.58 16.10 -6.00
N VAL A 486 2.44 17.03 -6.95
CA VAL A 486 3.43 18.09 -7.20
C VAL A 486 3.61 18.97 -5.96
N LEU A 487 2.50 19.39 -5.34
CA LEU A 487 2.55 20.27 -4.16
C LEU A 487 3.13 19.57 -2.93
N GLN A 488 2.87 18.27 -2.72
CA GLN A 488 3.49 17.51 -1.63
C GLN A 488 5.01 17.46 -1.76
N VAL A 489 5.52 17.18 -2.97
CA VAL A 489 6.96 17.22 -3.25
C VAL A 489 7.50 18.63 -2.98
N ALA A 490 6.87 19.68 -3.50
CA ALA A 490 7.36 21.05 -3.32
C ALA A 490 7.33 21.52 -1.85
N ARG A 491 6.29 21.16 -1.09
CA ARG A 491 6.17 21.45 0.35
C ARG A 491 7.25 20.72 1.16
N HIS A 492 7.61 19.50 0.78
CA HIS A 492 8.72 18.77 1.41
C HIS A 492 10.03 19.56 1.30
N PHE A 493 10.35 20.07 0.11
CA PHE A 493 11.55 20.89 -0.08
C PHE A 493 11.56 22.14 0.79
N ILE A 494 10.45 22.86 0.86
CA ILE A 494 10.32 24.08 1.67
C ILE A 494 10.44 23.77 3.18
N ASN A 495 9.86 22.67 3.64
CA ASN A 495 9.91 22.26 5.04
C ASN A 495 11.32 21.84 5.48
N VAL A 496 12.06 21.15 4.60
CA VAL A 496 13.41 20.66 4.89
C VAL A 496 14.47 21.75 4.72
N ASP A 497 14.30 22.65 3.74
CA ASP A 497 15.22 23.76 3.48
C ASP A 497 14.49 25.12 3.52
N PRO A 498 14.46 25.80 4.67
CA PRO A 498 13.78 27.08 4.85
C PRO A 498 14.28 28.21 3.92
N LYS A 499 15.44 28.06 3.28
CA LYS A 499 15.93 29.03 2.28
C LYS A 499 15.03 29.06 1.04
N LEU A 500 14.23 28.02 0.82
CA LEU A 500 13.31 27.87 -0.30
C LEU A 500 11.92 28.48 -0.04
N ASN A 501 11.68 29.09 1.13
CA ASN A 501 10.39 29.71 1.51
C ASN A 501 9.89 30.80 0.53
N ASN A 502 10.78 31.43 -0.23
CA ASN A 502 10.42 32.47 -1.19
C ASN A 502 9.94 31.91 -2.54
N ILE A 503 9.94 30.60 -2.74
CA ILE A 503 9.50 29.95 -3.98
C ILE A 503 7.96 29.96 -4.07
N VAL A 504 7.44 30.41 -5.21
CA VAL A 504 6.01 30.43 -5.48
C VAL A 504 5.55 29.06 -5.98
N LEU A 505 4.60 28.45 -5.25
CA LEU A 505 4.01 27.14 -5.58
C LEU A 505 2.72 27.23 -6.42
N ILE A 506 2.45 28.39 -7.01
CA ILE A 506 1.29 28.60 -7.88
C ILE A 506 1.77 28.46 -9.32
N ALA A 507 1.19 27.52 -10.06
CA ALA A 507 1.48 27.35 -11.48
C ALA A 507 1.11 28.60 -12.28
N ASP A 508 2.04 29.09 -13.09
CA ASP A 508 1.84 30.21 -14.00
C ASP A 508 1.42 29.70 -15.38
N TYR A 509 0.15 29.93 -15.70
CA TYR A 509 -0.51 29.49 -16.94
C TYR A 509 -0.44 30.53 -18.07
N SER A 510 0.31 31.62 -17.89
CA SER A 510 0.46 32.65 -18.91
C SER A 510 1.30 32.19 -20.11
N MET A 511 0.99 32.73 -21.30
CA MET A 511 1.74 32.43 -22.52
C MET A 511 3.17 32.98 -22.45
N GLU A 512 3.36 34.09 -21.75
CA GLU A 512 4.67 34.71 -21.51
C GLU A 512 5.59 33.81 -20.68
N SER A 513 5.04 33.11 -19.69
CA SER A 513 5.77 32.13 -18.88
C SER A 513 6.20 30.94 -19.73
N HIS A 514 5.26 30.39 -20.51
CA HIS A 514 5.52 29.27 -21.41
C HIS A 514 6.61 29.57 -22.44
N ALA A 515 6.64 30.78 -23.02
CA ALA A 515 7.64 31.18 -24.01
C ALA A 515 9.07 31.22 -23.43
N LYS A 516 9.23 31.35 -22.12
CA LYS A 516 10.53 31.45 -21.44
C LYS A 516 11.10 30.10 -21.01
N ASP A 517 10.33 29.00 -21.09
CA ASP A 517 10.75 27.69 -20.55
C ASP A 517 12.08 27.20 -21.13
N HIS A 518 12.23 27.31 -22.46
CA HIS A 518 13.45 26.88 -23.15
C HIS A 518 14.64 27.76 -22.78
N ASP A 519 14.46 29.09 -22.75
CA ASP A 519 15.52 30.03 -22.36
C ASP A 519 15.93 29.81 -20.90
N ASN A 520 14.98 29.58 -20.00
CA ASN A 520 15.23 29.26 -18.60
C ASN A 520 16.05 27.98 -18.49
N TYR A 521 15.67 26.92 -19.21
CA TYR A 521 16.43 25.67 -19.26
C TYR A 521 17.86 25.88 -19.76
N VAL A 522 18.05 26.63 -20.84
CA VAL A 522 19.38 26.91 -21.41
C VAL A 522 20.21 27.74 -20.44
N ASN A 523 19.63 28.75 -19.79
CA ASN A 523 20.32 29.60 -18.82
C ASN A 523 20.72 28.83 -17.55
N VAL A 524 19.83 28.00 -17.02
CA VAL A 524 20.12 27.11 -15.88
C VAL A 524 21.20 26.09 -16.27
N SER A 525 21.15 25.54 -17.48
CA SER A 525 22.12 24.56 -17.95
C SER A 525 23.52 25.15 -18.21
N ARG A 526 23.60 26.38 -18.73
CA ARG A 526 24.88 27.10 -18.94
C ARG A 526 25.58 27.51 -17.66
N THR A 527 24.82 27.72 -16.58
CA THR A 527 25.36 28.19 -15.29
C THR A 527 25.76 27.06 -14.34
N ARG A 528 25.67 25.78 -14.79
CA ARG A 528 26.05 24.60 -14.01
C ARG A 528 27.58 24.55 -13.81
N LYS A 529 28.05 24.73 -12.57
CA LYS A 529 29.44 24.54 -12.15
C LYS A 529 29.71 23.11 -11.67
N ARG A 530 30.56 22.36 -12.37
CA ARG A 530 30.96 21.01 -11.93
C ARG A 530 31.55 21.07 -10.51
N ARG A 531 31.29 20.05 -9.66
CA ARG A 531 31.82 19.98 -8.30
C ARG A 531 32.39 18.58 -8.03
N ALA A 532 33.37 18.51 -7.14
CA ALA A 532 33.93 17.25 -6.67
C ALA A 532 34.02 17.25 -5.15
N LYS A 533 33.88 16.07 -4.53
CA LYS A 533 34.11 15.85 -3.12
C LYS A 533 35.53 15.35 -2.92
N ALA A 534 36.29 16.01 -2.07
CA ALA A 534 37.60 15.53 -1.68
C ALA A 534 37.50 14.18 -0.96
N LEU A 535 38.21 13.16 -1.44
CA LEU A 535 38.33 11.86 -0.80
C LEU A 535 39.48 11.82 0.21
N LEU A 536 40.44 12.72 0.04
CA LEU A 536 41.68 12.84 0.80
C LEU A 536 41.96 14.31 1.12
N ASP A 537 42.82 14.54 2.11
CA ASP A 537 43.41 15.87 2.34
C ASP A 537 44.46 16.16 1.26
N PHE A 538 44.52 17.40 0.78
CA PHE A 538 45.55 17.91 -0.12
C PHE A 538 46.08 19.23 0.41
N GLU A 539 47.32 19.23 0.89
CA GLU A 539 47.96 20.43 1.42
C GLU A 539 48.56 21.26 0.28
N ARG A 540 48.27 22.57 0.31
CA ARG A 540 48.83 23.54 -0.63
C ARG A 540 50.28 23.84 -0.26
N HIS A 541 51.22 23.55 -1.16
CA HIS A 541 52.63 23.86 -1.01
C HIS A 541 53.05 25.04 -1.89
N ASP A 542 52.47 25.14 -3.09
CA ASP A 542 52.74 26.20 -4.06
C ASP A 542 51.54 27.13 -4.28
N ASP A 543 51.81 28.31 -4.86
CA ASP A 543 50.78 29.34 -5.03
C ASP A 543 49.71 28.99 -6.07
N ASP A 544 50.02 28.09 -6.99
CA ASP A 544 49.12 27.61 -8.04
C ASP A 544 48.32 26.36 -7.62
N GLU A 545 48.61 25.76 -6.47
CA GLU A 545 47.88 24.60 -5.92
C GLU A 545 46.63 25.01 -5.12
N LEU A 546 45.57 24.19 -5.20
CA LEU A 546 44.35 24.35 -4.40
C LEU A 546 44.31 23.36 -3.24
N GLY A 547 44.66 23.81 -2.04
CA GLY A 547 44.56 22.96 -0.84
C GLY A 547 43.12 22.76 -0.36
N PHE A 548 42.80 21.55 0.10
CA PHE A 548 41.49 21.17 0.64
C PHE A 548 41.60 20.01 1.64
N ARG A 549 40.54 19.80 2.43
CA ARG A 549 40.41 18.67 3.35
C ARG A 549 39.45 17.63 2.81
N LYS A 550 39.60 16.38 3.26
CA LYS A 550 38.68 15.29 3.00
C LYS A 550 37.25 15.71 3.32
N ASN A 551 36.36 15.46 2.37
CA ASN A 551 34.96 15.86 2.28
C ASN A 551 34.68 17.31 1.86
N ASP A 552 35.68 18.15 1.60
CA ASP A 552 35.46 19.47 1.02
C ASP A 552 34.84 19.37 -0.38
N ILE A 553 33.99 20.34 -0.71
CA ILE A 553 33.29 20.41 -1.99
C ILE A 553 33.96 21.46 -2.87
N ILE A 554 34.73 20.98 -3.84
CA ILE A 554 35.52 21.81 -4.75
C ILE A 554 34.71 22.11 -5.99
N THR A 555 34.66 23.37 -6.41
CA THR A 555 34.09 23.76 -7.69
C THR A 555 35.11 23.51 -8.79
N ILE A 556 34.84 22.62 -9.73
CA ILE A 556 35.74 22.31 -10.83
C ILE A 556 35.60 23.37 -11.92
N ILE A 557 36.72 24.00 -12.26
CA ILE A 557 36.84 25.03 -13.31
C ILE A 557 37.38 24.43 -14.61
N SER A 558 38.29 23.46 -14.54
CA SER A 558 38.84 22.81 -15.74
C SER A 558 39.27 21.37 -15.46
N GLN A 559 38.96 20.47 -16.40
CA GLN A 559 39.37 19.05 -16.40
C GLN A 559 40.15 18.68 -17.67
N LYS A 560 40.77 19.67 -18.33
CA LYS A 560 41.49 19.46 -19.60
C LYS A 560 42.63 18.44 -19.49
N ASP A 561 43.13 18.22 -18.29
CA ASP A 561 44.17 17.24 -17.99
C ASP A 561 43.54 16.10 -17.14
N GLU A 562 43.86 14.85 -17.48
CA GLU A 562 43.30 13.68 -16.81
C GLU A 562 43.77 13.51 -15.37
N HIS A 563 44.93 14.09 -15.01
CA HIS A 563 45.60 13.88 -13.74
C HIS A 563 45.55 15.14 -12.85
N CYS A 564 45.52 16.34 -13.44
CA CYS A 564 45.53 17.61 -12.72
C CYS A 564 44.35 18.51 -13.12
N TRP A 565 43.37 18.67 -12.23
CA TRP A 565 42.21 19.54 -12.45
C TRP A 565 42.42 20.91 -11.84
N VAL A 566 41.75 21.93 -12.38
CA VAL A 566 41.72 23.27 -11.78
C VAL A 566 40.36 23.47 -11.13
N GLY A 567 40.34 23.94 -9.89
CA GLY A 567 39.10 24.24 -9.19
C GLY A 567 39.18 25.45 -8.28
N GLU A 568 38.07 25.72 -7.60
CA GLU A 568 37.88 26.82 -6.68
C GLU A 568 37.20 26.34 -5.41
N LEU A 569 37.75 26.74 -4.27
CA LEU A 569 37.23 26.48 -2.94
C LEU A 569 37.43 27.74 -2.09
N ASN A 570 36.37 28.24 -1.45
CA ASN A 570 36.40 29.45 -0.61
C ASN A 570 37.02 30.69 -1.29
N GLY A 571 36.83 30.84 -2.60
CA GLY A 571 37.38 31.95 -3.40
C GLY A 571 38.86 31.81 -3.76
N LEU A 572 39.53 30.74 -3.32
CA LEU A 572 40.87 30.38 -3.76
C LEU A 572 40.77 29.46 -4.96
N ARG A 573 41.62 29.69 -5.97
CA ARG A 573 41.65 28.92 -7.22
C ARG A 573 43.05 28.36 -7.42
N GLY A 574 43.13 27.09 -7.81
CA GLY A 574 44.39 26.40 -8.07
C GLY A 574 44.17 25.03 -8.69
N TRP A 575 45.25 24.35 -9.03
CA TRP A 575 45.22 22.98 -9.53
C TRP A 575 45.26 21.96 -8.39
N PHE A 576 44.74 20.76 -8.63
CA PHE A 576 44.79 19.64 -7.70
C PHE A 576 44.72 18.28 -8.42
N PRO A 577 45.19 17.19 -7.79
CA PRO A 577 45.15 15.85 -8.39
C PRO A 577 43.72 15.31 -8.54
N ALA A 578 43.33 14.91 -9.75
CA ALA A 578 42.00 14.36 -10.04
C ALA A 578 41.67 13.12 -9.21
N LYS A 579 42.67 12.28 -8.92
CA LYS A 579 42.52 11.06 -8.10
C LYS A 579 42.15 11.31 -6.64
N PHE A 580 42.30 12.54 -6.14
CA PHE A 580 42.03 12.88 -4.73
C PHE A 580 40.59 13.30 -4.51
N VAL A 581 39.79 13.35 -5.57
CA VAL A 581 38.41 13.77 -5.51
C VAL A 581 37.52 12.76 -6.21
N GLU A 582 36.30 12.64 -5.71
CA GLU A 582 35.22 11.95 -6.39
C GLU A 582 34.37 13.02 -7.08
N LEU A 583 34.18 12.87 -8.39
CA LEU A 583 33.25 13.74 -9.11
C LEU A 583 31.87 13.55 -8.47
N LEU A 584 31.29 14.62 -7.93
CA LEU A 584 29.91 14.57 -7.52
C LEU A 584 29.07 14.54 -8.78
N ASP A 585 28.13 13.60 -8.86
CA ASP A 585 27.33 13.38 -10.07
C ASP A 585 26.81 14.71 -10.62
N GLU A 586 26.94 14.85 -11.94
CA GLU A 586 26.88 16.09 -12.69
C GLU A 586 25.55 16.78 -12.48
N ARG A 587 25.45 17.64 -11.45
CA ARG A 587 24.42 18.66 -11.33
C ARG A 587 24.74 19.63 -10.20
N SER A 588 25.39 20.71 -10.62
CA SER A 588 25.50 22.01 -9.95
C SER A 588 24.15 22.68 -9.66
N LYS A 589 23.22 21.98 -9.03
CA LYS A 589 22.05 22.64 -8.46
C LYS A 589 22.47 23.10 -7.06
N GLN A 590 21.84 24.15 -6.53
CA GLN A 590 22.02 24.49 -5.12
C GLN A 590 21.59 23.26 -4.32
N TYR A 591 22.58 22.43 -3.96
CA TYR A 591 22.32 21.11 -3.41
C TYR A 591 21.52 21.29 -2.13
N THR A 592 20.50 20.45 -1.98
CA THR A 592 19.67 20.40 -0.80
C THR A 592 19.44 18.94 -0.44
N CYS A 593 19.58 18.62 0.84
CA CYS A 593 19.31 17.27 1.34
C CYS A 593 17.84 16.86 1.14
N ALA A 594 16.93 17.82 0.94
CA ALA A 594 15.53 17.57 0.67
C ALA A 594 15.28 16.82 -0.64
N GLY A 595 16.19 16.94 -1.62
CA GLY A 595 16.05 16.31 -2.93
C GLY A 595 16.86 15.04 -3.11
N ASP A 596 17.59 14.60 -2.08
CA ASP A 596 18.58 13.55 -2.15
C ASP A 596 18.04 12.26 -1.53
N ASP A 597 17.76 11.24 -2.35
CA ASP A 597 17.16 10.00 -1.87
C ASP A 597 18.11 9.08 -1.09
N ALA A 598 19.41 9.37 -1.11
CA ALA A 598 20.37 8.74 -0.20
C ALA A 598 20.33 9.34 1.23
N VAL A 599 19.74 10.52 1.41
CA VAL A 599 19.73 11.27 2.68
C VAL A 599 18.33 11.40 3.26
N SER A 600 17.32 11.65 2.42
CA SER A 600 15.92 11.83 2.81
C SER A 600 15.06 10.70 2.22
N GLU A 601 14.69 9.71 3.03
CA GLU A 601 13.80 8.63 2.56
C GLU A 601 12.41 9.16 2.14
N ALA A 602 11.97 10.28 2.74
CA ALA A 602 10.70 10.91 2.41
C ALA A 602 10.61 11.37 0.93
N VAL A 603 11.71 11.80 0.31
CA VAL A 603 11.68 12.21 -1.11
C VAL A 603 11.47 11.00 -2.03
N THR A 604 11.93 9.81 -1.62
CA THR A 604 11.70 8.56 -2.33
C THR A 604 10.23 8.22 -2.39
N ASP A 605 9.54 8.26 -1.25
CA ASP A 605 8.11 7.94 -1.17
C ASP A 605 7.26 8.97 -1.91
N LEU A 606 7.57 10.26 -1.76
CA LEU A 606 6.85 11.33 -2.45
C LEU A 606 7.01 11.25 -3.98
N VAL A 607 8.22 11.00 -4.47
CA VAL A 607 8.46 10.94 -5.92
C VAL A 607 7.97 9.61 -6.50
N ARG A 608 8.42 8.47 -5.96
CA ARG A 608 8.14 7.14 -6.54
C ARG A 608 6.77 6.60 -6.14
N GLY A 609 6.30 6.91 -4.94
CA GLY A 609 5.01 6.45 -4.38
C GLY A 609 3.82 7.37 -4.68
N THR A 610 4.04 8.68 -4.88
CA THR A 610 2.94 9.64 -5.10
C THR A 610 2.98 10.29 -6.49
N LEU A 611 4.10 10.96 -6.84
CA LEU A 611 4.20 11.71 -8.10
C LEU A 611 4.23 10.81 -9.35
N CYS A 612 5.02 9.74 -9.32
CA CYS A 612 5.14 8.81 -10.44
C CYS A 612 3.80 8.15 -10.82
N PRO A 613 2.99 7.61 -9.88
CA PRO A 613 1.64 7.12 -10.18
C PRO A 613 0.72 8.18 -10.77
N ALA A 614 0.77 9.43 -10.28
CA ALA A 614 -0.06 10.51 -10.82
C ALA A 614 0.31 10.86 -12.27
N ILE A 615 1.61 10.94 -12.59
CA ILE A 615 2.10 11.14 -13.96
C ILE A 615 1.72 9.95 -14.85
N LYS A 616 1.82 8.71 -14.34
CA LYS A 616 1.38 7.52 -15.06
C LYS A 616 -0.11 7.58 -15.38
N ALA A 617 -0.96 7.98 -14.44
CA ALA A 617 -2.40 8.11 -14.65
C ALA A 617 -2.73 9.13 -15.76
N VAL A 618 -2.02 10.25 -15.82
CA VAL A 618 -2.09 11.22 -16.92
C VAL A 618 -1.73 10.56 -18.26
N LEU A 619 -0.60 9.87 -18.30
CA LEU A 619 -0.10 9.23 -19.52
C LEU A 619 -0.97 8.04 -19.96
N GLU A 620 -1.67 7.35 -19.06
CA GLU A 620 -2.57 6.25 -19.43
C GLU A 620 -3.95 6.74 -19.87
N HIS A 621 -4.34 7.95 -19.47
CA HIS A 621 -5.66 8.49 -19.77
C HIS A 621 -5.87 8.71 -21.27
N GLY A 622 -6.66 7.83 -21.87
CA GLY A 622 -7.00 7.88 -23.29
C GLY A 622 -5.99 7.23 -24.22
N MET A 623 -5.10 6.37 -23.73
CA MET A 623 -4.29 5.50 -24.59
C MET A 623 -5.15 4.54 -25.43
N ARG A 624 -4.78 4.35 -26.69
CA ARG A 624 -5.37 3.40 -27.65
C ARG A 624 -4.76 2.02 -27.43
N ARG A 625 -5.59 0.98 -27.39
CA ARG A 625 -5.12 -0.42 -27.40
C ARG A 625 -4.99 -0.89 -28.85
N PRO A 626 -3.88 -1.56 -29.24
CA PRO A 626 -3.74 -2.09 -30.59
C PRO A 626 -4.82 -3.15 -30.88
N SER A 627 -5.41 -3.09 -32.08
CA SER A 627 -6.52 -3.95 -32.47
C SER A 627 -6.13 -5.43 -32.64
N PHE A 628 -7.01 -6.31 -32.16
CA PHE A 628 -7.16 -7.76 -32.41
C PHE A 628 -6.01 -8.74 -32.07
N LEU A 629 -4.75 -8.30 -31.88
CA LEU A 629 -3.61 -9.21 -31.61
C LEU A 629 -2.95 -9.06 -30.23
N GLY A 630 -3.52 -8.28 -29.31
CA GLY A 630 -3.14 -8.32 -27.89
C GLY A 630 -1.71 -7.86 -27.57
N GLY A 631 -1.15 -6.92 -28.33
CA GLY A 631 0.16 -6.33 -28.02
C GLY A 631 0.15 -5.54 -26.69
N PRO A 632 1.31 -5.41 -26.03
CA PRO A 632 1.45 -4.63 -24.79
C PRO A 632 1.07 -3.16 -25.03
N CYS A 633 0.30 -2.58 -24.11
CA CYS A 633 -0.10 -1.17 -24.14
C CYS A 633 0.36 -0.51 -22.84
N HIS A 634 1.38 0.33 -22.93
CA HIS A 634 2.02 0.98 -21.78
C HIS A 634 2.65 2.32 -22.18
N PRO A 635 2.60 3.37 -21.35
CA PRO A 635 3.20 4.67 -21.66
C PRO A 635 4.67 4.61 -22.11
N TRP A 636 5.44 3.67 -21.54
CA TRP A 636 6.85 3.46 -21.92
C TRP A 636 7.05 3.25 -23.43
N LEU A 637 6.19 2.45 -24.08
CA LEU A 637 6.30 2.17 -25.51
C LEU A 637 6.02 3.41 -26.35
N PHE A 638 5.06 4.23 -25.93
CA PHE A 638 4.79 5.53 -26.55
C PHE A 638 5.99 6.46 -26.41
N ILE A 639 6.56 6.58 -25.21
CA ILE A 639 7.71 7.44 -24.92
C ILE A 639 8.94 6.99 -25.74
N GLU A 640 9.18 5.70 -25.82
CA GLU A 640 10.26 5.12 -26.63
C GLU A 640 10.08 5.46 -28.12
N GLU A 641 8.89 5.25 -28.68
CA GLU A 641 8.61 5.59 -30.08
C GLU A 641 8.72 7.10 -30.35
N ALA A 642 8.14 7.93 -29.48
CA ALA A 642 8.16 9.39 -29.62
C ALA A 642 9.60 9.95 -29.52
N SER A 643 10.38 9.49 -28.54
CA SER A 643 11.78 9.94 -28.38
C SER A 643 12.67 9.54 -29.56
N ASN A 644 12.47 8.35 -30.14
CA ASN A 644 13.17 7.93 -31.35
C ASN A 644 12.76 8.79 -32.56
N ARG A 645 11.46 9.09 -32.71
CA ARG A 645 10.92 9.84 -33.85
C ARG A 645 11.38 11.29 -33.89
N GLU A 646 11.50 11.94 -32.73
CA GLU A 646 11.97 13.33 -32.65
C GLU A 646 13.43 13.48 -33.08
N VAL A 647 14.27 12.46 -32.82
CA VAL A 647 15.69 12.46 -33.20
C VAL A 647 15.92 11.96 -34.64
N GLU A 648 14.96 11.27 -35.24
CA GLU A 648 15.08 10.67 -36.58
C GLU A 648 15.34 11.70 -37.69
N LYS A 649 14.80 12.92 -37.58
CA LYS A 649 14.96 13.99 -38.58
C LYS A 649 16.42 14.46 -38.71
N ASP A 650 17.21 14.33 -37.65
CA ASP A 650 18.62 14.75 -37.57
C ASP A 650 19.55 13.61 -37.10
N PHE A 651 19.15 12.35 -37.33
CA PHE A 651 19.75 11.17 -36.71
C PHE A 651 21.28 11.11 -36.85
N ASN A 652 21.84 11.38 -38.04
CA ASN A 652 23.29 11.35 -38.23
C ASN A 652 24.05 12.43 -37.43
N SER A 653 23.43 13.60 -37.21
CA SER A 653 24.02 14.70 -36.43
C SER A 653 23.89 14.46 -34.93
N VAL A 654 22.72 13.99 -34.49
CA VAL A 654 22.42 13.69 -33.08
C VAL A 654 23.16 12.43 -32.62
N TYR A 655 23.13 11.35 -33.40
CA TYR A 655 23.85 10.11 -33.11
C TYR A 655 25.36 10.35 -33.07
N SER A 656 25.91 11.11 -34.03
CA SER A 656 27.32 11.49 -33.99
C SER A 656 27.64 12.27 -32.72
N ARG A 657 26.84 13.27 -32.32
CA ARG A 657 27.07 14.02 -31.06
C ARG A 657 26.90 13.18 -29.81
N LEU A 658 25.89 12.31 -29.72
CA LEU A 658 25.65 11.48 -28.55
C LEU A 658 26.72 10.38 -28.39
N VAL A 659 27.17 9.77 -29.49
CA VAL A 659 28.30 8.83 -29.49
C VAL A 659 29.59 9.58 -29.17
N LEU A 660 29.82 10.76 -29.74
CA LEU A 660 30.98 11.59 -29.45
C LEU A 660 31.01 12.09 -27.99
N CYS A 661 29.87 12.48 -27.39
CA CYS A 661 29.77 12.80 -25.97
C CYS A 661 30.07 11.57 -25.10
N LYS A 662 29.55 10.38 -25.47
CA LYS A 662 29.79 9.14 -24.70
C LYS A 662 31.24 8.62 -24.85
N THR A 663 31.87 8.79 -26.00
CA THR A 663 33.20 8.24 -26.32
C THR A 663 34.33 9.21 -26.03
N TYR A 664 34.12 10.52 -26.18
CA TYR A 664 35.14 11.57 -26.01
C TYR A 664 34.79 12.60 -24.93
N ARG A 665 33.72 12.40 -24.14
CA ARG A 665 33.27 13.34 -23.09
C ARG A 665 33.04 14.77 -23.58
N LEU A 666 32.61 14.94 -24.84
CA LEU A 666 32.44 16.25 -25.49
C LEU A 666 31.35 17.17 -24.90
N ASP A 667 30.62 16.71 -23.88
CA ASP A 667 29.96 17.56 -22.88
C ASP A 667 30.92 18.57 -22.22
N GLU A 668 32.24 18.34 -22.30
CA GLU A 668 33.33 19.24 -21.89
C GLU A 668 33.40 20.58 -22.66
N ASP A 669 32.72 20.74 -23.80
CA ASP A 669 32.72 21.97 -24.60
C ASP A 669 31.54 22.94 -24.31
N GLY A 670 30.75 22.71 -23.26
CA GLY A 670 29.71 23.64 -22.82
C GLY A 670 28.48 23.74 -23.75
N LYS A 671 28.28 22.75 -24.63
CA LYS A 671 27.06 22.66 -25.46
C LYS A 671 25.92 22.01 -24.66
N VAL A 672 24.91 22.81 -24.32
CA VAL A 672 23.68 22.35 -23.68
C VAL A 672 22.90 21.46 -24.66
N LEU A 673 22.64 20.21 -24.29
CA LEU A 673 21.77 19.30 -25.05
C LEU A 673 20.34 19.87 -25.10
N THR A 674 19.65 19.73 -26.22
CA THR A 674 18.23 20.11 -26.27
C THR A 674 17.38 19.14 -25.44
N PRO A 675 16.17 19.53 -24.99
CA PRO A 675 15.29 18.62 -24.26
C PRO A 675 14.99 17.30 -25.01
N GLU A 676 14.90 17.33 -26.33
CA GLU A 676 14.68 16.18 -27.22
C GLU A 676 15.88 15.22 -27.19
N GLU A 677 17.09 15.75 -27.33
CA GLU A 677 18.34 14.98 -27.30
C GLU A 677 18.57 14.34 -25.94
N LEU A 678 18.27 15.08 -24.88
CA LEU A 678 18.37 14.63 -23.51
C LEU A 678 17.34 13.54 -23.20
N LEU A 679 16.09 13.69 -23.67
CA LEU A 679 15.04 12.67 -23.54
C LEU A 679 15.47 11.37 -24.22
N TYR A 680 15.92 11.44 -25.48
CA TYR A 680 16.40 10.28 -26.21
C TYR A 680 17.57 9.59 -25.49
N ARG A 681 18.58 10.35 -25.04
CA ARG A 681 19.72 9.83 -24.28
C ARG A 681 19.27 9.09 -23.01
N CYS A 682 18.36 9.69 -22.24
CA CYS A 682 17.85 9.09 -21.00
C CYS A 682 17.05 7.82 -21.27
N VAL A 683 16.17 7.80 -22.27
CA VAL A 683 15.41 6.59 -22.66
C VAL A 683 16.34 5.45 -23.06
N GLN A 684 17.36 5.72 -23.89
CA GLN A 684 18.34 4.71 -24.30
C GLN A 684 19.16 4.20 -23.11
N SER A 685 19.53 5.08 -22.17
CA SER A 685 20.23 4.70 -20.95
C SER A 685 19.38 3.80 -20.07
N VAL A 686 18.11 4.16 -19.85
CA VAL A 686 17.17 3.36 -19.05
C VAL A 686 16.95 2.00 -19.70
N ASN A 687 16.70 1.93 -21.01
CA ASN A 687 16.59 0.65 -21.72
C ASN A 687 17.83 -0.22 -21.49
N LEU A 688 19.03 0.32 -21.70
CA LEU A 688 20.25 -0.44 -21.51
C LEU A 688 20.41 -0.97 -20.07
N THR A 689 20.21 -0.14 -19.05
CA THR A 689 20.42 -0.57 -17.66
C THR A 689 19.30 -1.49 -17.15
N HIS A 690 18.06 -1.20 -17.51
CA HIS A 690 16.88 -1.89 -16.99
C HIS A 690 16.59 -3.19 -17.74
N ASP A 691 16.85 -3.26 -19.05
CA ASP A 691 16.70 -4.51 -19.81
C ASP A 691 17.73 -5.56 -19.38
N ASN A 692 18.97 -5.12 -19.10
CA ASN A 692 20.01 -5.99 -18.52
C ASN A 692 19.61 -6.54 -17.14
N ALA A 693 18.74 -5.83 -16.41
CA ALA A 693 18.22 -6.24 -15.12
C ALA A 693 16.84 -6.91 -15.20
N HIS A 694 16.30 -7.15 -16.40
CA HIS A 694 14.95 -7.67 -16.65
C HIS A 694 13.84 -6.88 -15.94
N ALA A 695 14.00 -5.56 -15.79
CA ALA A 695 13.05 -4.73 -15.08
C ALA A 695 11.78 -4.43 -15.91
N GLN A 696 10.65 -4.32 -15.23
CA GLN A 696 9.35 -4.04 -15.83
C GLN A 696 9.27 -2.58 -16.36
N MET A 697 8.35 -2.32 -17.31
CA MET A 697 8.17 -0.99 -17.89
C MET A 697 7.78 0.10 -16.89
N ASP A 698 7.09 -0.26 -15.81
CA ASP A 698 6.76 0.65 -14.71
C ASP A 698 7.99 1.11 -13.94
N VAL A 699 9.00 0.24 -13.82
CA VAL A 699 10.30 0.60 -13.22
C VAL A 699 11.01 1.56 -14.17
N LYS A 700 11.08 1.24 -15.46
CA LYS A 700 11.66 2.12 -16.48
C LYS A 700 11.04 3.52 -16.48
N LEU A 701 9.71 3.61 -16.42
CA LEU A 701 8.97 4.88 -16.40
C LEU A 701 9.33 5.71 -15.15
N ARG A 702 9.36 5.09 -13.97
CA ARG A 702 9.75 5.78 -12.72
C ARG A 702 11.19 6.28 -12.77
N SER A 703 12.11 5.47 -13.29
CA SER A 703 13.50 5.86 -13.47
C SER A 703 13.66 7.03 -14.42
N LEU A 704 12.89 7.05 -15.53
CA LEU A 704 12.87 8.19 -16.44
C LEU A 704 12.32 9.46 -15.76
N ILE A 705 11.23 9.36 -14.99
CA ILE A 705 10.70 10.51 -14.24
C ILE A 705 11.75 11.06 -13.27
N CYS A 706 12.46 10.19 -12.55
CA CYS A 706 13.57 10.59 -11.67
C CYS A 706 14.67 11.33 -12.45
N LEU A 707 15.07 10.82 -13.62
CA LEU A 707 16.04 11.50 -14.48
C LEU A 707 15.54 12.89 -14.93
N GLY A 708 14.27 13.02 -15.29
CA GLY A 708 13.64 14.28 -15.69
C GLY A 708 13.58 15.31 -14.56
N LEU A 709 13.31 14.87 -13.33
CA LEU A 709 13.34 15.70 -12.12
C LEU A 709 14.77 16.12 -11.78
N ASN A 710 15.70 15.17 -11.76
CA ASN A 710 17.12 15.45 -11.58
C ASN A 710 17.56 16.47 -12.61
N GLU A 711 17.10 16.41 -13.87
CA GLU A 711 17.48 17.36 -14.92
C GLU A 711 16.69 18.67 -14.88
N GLN A 712 15.60 18.76 -14.10
CA GLN A 712 14.61 19.85 -14.07
C GLN A 712 13.92 20.10 -15.43
N VAL A 713 13.80 19.06 -16.26
CA VAL A 713 13.25 19.15 -17.63
C VAL A 713 11.98 18.34 -17.85
N LEU A 714 11.44 17.71 -16.80
CA LEU A 714 10.27 16.84 -16.92
C LEU A 714 9.06 17.50 -17.63
N HIS A 715 8.83 18.78 -17.36
CA HIS A 715 7.79 19.59 -18.01
C HIS A 715 8.06 19.84 -19.51
N LEU A 716 9.34 20.01 -19.90
CA LEU A 716 9.76 20.11 -21.30
C LEU A 716 9.68 18.77 -22.02
N TRP A 717 9.98 17.66 -21.34
CA TRP A 717 9.80 16.33 -21.91
C TRP A 717 8.34 16.03 -22.22
N LEU A 718 7.39 16.47 -21.39
CA LEU A 718 5.97 16.37 -21.72
C LEU A 718 5.63 17.14 -23.01
N GLU A 719 6.16 18.34 -23.18
CA GLU A 719 5.98 19.13 -24.41
C GLU A 719 6.56 18.42 -25.64
N VAL A 720 7.77 17.87 -25.54
CA VAL A 720 8.41 17.09 -26.63
C VAL A 720 7.53 15.91 -27.03
N LEU A 721 7.05 15.13 -26.05
CA LEU A 721 6.18 13.98 -26.29
C LEU A 721 4.85 14.38 -26.95
N CYS A 722 4.20 15.44 -26.45
CA CYS A 722 2.93 15.94 -26.99
C CYS A 722 3.08 16.62 -28.36
N SER A 723 4.26 17.13 -28.69
CA SER A 723 4.57 17.75 -29.99
C SER A 723 4.78 16.71 -31.10
N CYS A 724 5.00 15.44 -30.76
CA CYS A 724 5.13 14.34 -31.72
C CYS A 724 3.76 13.89 -32.26
N VAL A 725 3.05 14.78 -32.97
CA VAL A 725 1.62 14.64 -33.33
C VAL A 725 1.30 13.31 -34.02
N GLU A 726 2.19 12.82 -34.90
CA GLU A 726 2.00 11.54 -35.61
C GLU A 726 1.98 10.35 -34.64
N VAL A 727 2.91 10.31 -33.69
CA VAL A 727 3.01 9.25 -32.68
C VAL A 727 1.88 9.41 -31.66
N VAL A 728 1.57 10.63 -31.22
CA VAL A 728 0.44 10.90 -30.32
C VAL A 728 -0.87 10.42 -30.92
N ARG A 729 -1.17 10.72 -32.19
CA ARG A 729 -2.40 10.25 -32.86
C ARG A 729 -2.44 8.74 -33.02
N LYS A 730 -1.30 8.07 -33.14
CA LYS A 730 -1.21 6.61 -33.14
C LYS A 730 -1.60 6.03 -31.78
N TRP A 731 -1.08 6.60 -30.70
CA TRP A 731 -1.18 6.04 -29.35
C TRP A 731 -2.35 6.57 -28.51
N TYR A 732 -2.96 7.70 -28.85
CA TYR A 732 -3.93 8.37 -27.98
C TYR A 732 -5.22 8.79 -28.67
N GLN A 733 -6.32 8.70 -27.92
CA GLN A 733 -7.61 9.24 -28.31
C GLN A 733 -7.63 10.77 -28.25
N PRO A 734 -8.43 11.46 -29.09
CA PRO A 734 -8.47 12.93 -29.13
C PRO A 734 -8.85 13.61 -27.81
N TRP A 735 -9.59 12.92 -26.93
CA TRP A 735 -10.00 13.42 -25.62
C TRP A 735 -8.97 13.18 -24.50
N SER A 736 -7.84 12.51 -24.80
CA SER A 736 -6.75 12.31 -23.84
C SER A 736 -6.07 13.64 -23.50
N PHE A 737 -5.33 13.69 -22.39
CA PHE A 737 -4.50 14.85 -22.09
C PHE A 737 -3.40 15.05 -23.14
N ILE A 738 -2.80 13.96 -23.61
CA ILE A 738 -1.64 13.98 -24.52
C ILE A 738 -2.03 14.48 -25.92
N ASN A 739 -3.25 14.18 -26.39
CA ASN A 739 -3.76 14.56 -27.72
C ASN A 739 -4.76 15.74 -27.66
N SER A 740 -4.81 16.48 -26.56
CA SER A 740 -5.64 17.69 -26.40
C SER A 740 -4.82 18.84 -25.81
N PRO A 741 -5.31 20.10 -25.81
CA PRO A 741 -4.61 21.20 -25.15
C PRO A 741 -4.40 21.02 -23.64
N GLY A 742 -5.00 19.99 -23.01
CA GLY A 742 -4.87 19.72 -21.59
C GLY A 742 -3.44 19.45 -21.12
N TRP A 743 -2.54 18.96 -22.00
CA TRP A 743 -1.13 18.77 -21.63
C TRP A 743 -0.43 20.09 -21.25
N VAL A 744 -0.89 21.24 -21.75
CA VAL A 744 -0.32 22.56 -21.40
C VAL A 744 -0.54 22.87 -19.92
N GLN A 745 -1.71 22.52 -19.39
CA GLN A 745 -2.02 22.68 -17.97
C GLN A 745 -1.11 21.80 -17.12
N ILE A 746 -0.94 20.54 -17.52
CA ILE A 746 -0.08 19.56 -16.85
C ILE A 746 1.39 20.00 -16.88
N LYS A 747 1.85 20.53 -18.02
CA LYS A 747 3.18 21.11 -18.15
C LYS A 747 3.41 22.22 -17.13
N CYS A 748 2.46 23.13 -16.95
CA CYS A 748 2.58 24.25 -16.00
C CYS A 748 2.64 23.75 -14.55
N GLU A 749 1.88 22.72 -14.19
CA GLU A 749 1.97 22.10 -12.86
C GLU A 749 3.35 21.45 -12.64
N LEU A 750 3.82 20.64 -13.60
CA LEU A 750 5.15 20.01 -13.52
C LEU A 750 6.30 21.02 -13.51
N ARG A 751 6.12 22.20 -14.12
CA ARG A 751 7.13 23.28 -14.14
C ARG A 751 7.50 23.75 -12.74
N ILE A 752 6.59 23.67 -11.76
CA ILE A 752 6.88 24.03 -10.36
C ILE A 752 8.09 23.23 -9.85
N LEU A 753 8.18 21.95 -10.20
CA LEU A 753 9.27 21.07 -9.76
C LEU A 753 10.62 21.43 -10.39
N SER A 754 10.65 22.18 -11.49
CA SER A 754 11.89 22.65 -12.11
C SER A 754 12.67 23.66 -11.24
N GLN A 755 12.04 24.20 -10.20
CA GLN A 755 12.68 25.12 -9.25
C GLN A 755 13.49 24.39 -8.17
N PHE A 756 13.34 23.06 -8.04
CA PHE A 756 13.96 22.27 -6.98
C PHE A 756 15.09 21.38 -7.47
N ALA A 757 16.10 21.19 -6.63
CA ALA A 757 17.30 20.41 -6.93
C ALA A 757 17.14 18.95 -6.46
N PHE A 758 16.92 18.03 -7.40
CA PHE A 758 16.82 16.59 -7.10
C PHE A 758 18.16 15.87 -7.34
N ASN A 759 18.41 14.86 -6.50
CA ASN A 759 19.47 13.87 -6.59
C ASN A 759 18.89 12.48 -6.33
N LEU A 760 18.10 11.98 -7.28
CA LEU A 760 17.40 10.71 -7.18
C LEU A 760 18.14 9.60 -7.92
N ASN A 761 18.36 8.45 -7.28
CA ASN A 761 18.99 7.30 -7.92
C ASN A 761 18.07 6.65 -8.99
N PRO A 762 18.40 6.71 -10.30
CA PRO A 762 17.57 6.10 -11.35
C PRO A 762 17.62 4.57 -11.33
N ASP A 763 18.58 3.96 -10.66
CA ASP A 763 18.74 2.52 -10.54
C ASP A 763 18.21 1.99 -9.18
N TRP A 764 17.50 2.82 -8.39
CA TRP A 764 17.03 2.50 -7.03
C TRP A 764 16.25 1.18 -6.93
N GLU A 765 15.41 0.90 -7.92
CA GLU A 765 14.55 -0.29 -7.96
C GLU A 765 15.18 -1.48 -8.71
N LEU A 766 16.42 -1.32 -9.18
CA LEU A 766 17.17 -2.42 -9.78
C LEU A 766 17.84 -3.26 -8.68
N PRO A 767 18.02 -4.57 -8.91
CA PRO A 767 18.78 -5.40 -7.98
C PRO A 767 20.20 -4.84 -7.82
N PRO A 768 20.75 -4.82 -6.59
CA PRO A 768 22.09 -4.31 -6.36
C PRO A 768 23.07 -5.07 -7.26
N LYS A 769 23.89 -4.33 -8.00
CA LYS A 769 24.97 -4.94 -8.79
C LYS A 769 25.82 -5.74 -7.81
N LYS A 770 25.86 -7.07 -7.96
CA LYS A 770 26.95 -7.85 -7.37
C LYS A 770 28.21 -7.20 -7.92
N GLU A 771 28.99 -6.57 -7.05
CA GLU A 771 30.37 -6.28 -7.40
C GLU A 771 30.96 -7.61 -7.84
N GLN A 772 31.09 -7.80 -9.14
CA GLN A 772 32.12 -8.70 -9.62
C GLN A 772 33.41 -7.98 -9.22
N SER A 773 33.87 -8.22 -8.00
CA SER A 773 35.30 -8.27 -7.78
C SER A 773 35.77 -9.29 -8.81
N GLN A 774 36.13 -8.84 -10.01
CA GLN A 774 37.04 -9.62 -10.81
C GLN A 774 38.27 -9.69 -9.92
N PRO A 775 38.62 -10.87 -9.35
CA PRO A 775 39.97 -10.99 -8.85
C PRO A 775 40.84 -10.60 -10.04
N LEU A 776 41.72 -9.60 -9.86
CA LEU A 776 42.87 -9.43 -10.75
C LEU A 776 43.36 -10.83 -11.04
N LYS A 777 43.22 -11.29 -12.30
CA LYS A 777 43.60 -12.66 -12.70
C LYS A 777 44.93 -12.94 -12.02
N ASP A 778 45.05 -14.04 -11.28
CA ASP A 778 46.24 -14.30 -10.45
C ASP A 778 47.56 -14.13 -11.21
N GLY A 779 47.56 -14.29 -12.54
CA GLY A 779 48.69 -13.97 -13.42
C GLY A 779 49.12 -12.49 -13.47
N VAL A 780 48.23 -11.51 -13.28
CA VAL A 780 48.56 -10.07 -13.19
C VAL A 780 49.16 -9.75 -11.83
N ARG A 781 48.66 -10.39 -10.76
CA ARG A 781 49.21 -10.25 -9.40
C ARG A 781 50.62 -10.85 -9.33
N ASP A 782 50.82 -12.05 -9.88
CA ASP A 782 52.14 -12.67 -9.98
C ASP A 782 53.11 -11.87 -10.85
N MET A 783 52.64 -11.25 -11.93
CA MET A 783 53.46 -10.40 -12.78
C MET A 783 53.91 -9.12 -12.06
N LEU A 784 53.03 -8.49 -11.28
CA LEU A 784 53.35 -7.28 -10.51
C LEU A 784 54.29 -7.55 -9.33
N VAL A 785 54.17 -8.72 -8.70
CA VAL A 785 55.09 -9.18 -7.62
C VAL A 785 56.46 -9.55 -8.18
N LYS A 786 56.53 -10.22 -9.33
CA LYS A 786 57.78 -10.66 -9.97
C LYS A 786 58.64 -9.51 -10.54
N HIS A 787 58.03 -8.34 -10.77
CA HIS A 787 58.71 -7.15 -11.30
C HIS A 787 58.91 -6.02 -10.27
N HIS A 788 58.72 -6.28 -8.96
CA HIS A 788 59.00 -5.34 -7.86
C HIS A 788 58.36 -3.94 -7.99
N LEU A 789 57.18 -3.82 -8.58
CA LEU A 789 56.54 -2.51 -8.81
C LEU A 789 55.72 -1.98 -7.61
N PHE A 790 55.51 -2.76 -6.55
CA PHE A 790 54.94 -2.31 -5.27
C PHE A 790 55.49 -3.12 -4.08
N SER A 791 56.00 -2.46 -3.03
CA SER A 791 56.16 -3.06 -1.69
C SER A 791 54.94 -2.68 -0.84
N TRP A 792 54.27 -3.66 -0.26
CA TRP A 792 53.10 -3.42 0.58
C TRP A 792 53.49 -3.43 2.06
N ASP A 793 53.51 -2.24 2.66
CA ASP A 793 52.86 -2.01 3.95
C ASP A 793 51.65 -1.10 3.65
N LEU A 794 50.48 -1.73 3.49
CA LEU A 794 49.14 -1.14 3.62
C LEU A 794 48.11 -2.26 3.74
#